data_AF-A0A6V8HK35-F1
#
_entry.id   AF-A0A6V8HK35-F1
#
_cell.length_a   1.000
_cell.length_b   1.000
_cell.length_c   1.000
_cell.angle_alpha   90.00
_cell.angle_beta   90.00
_cell.angle_gamma   90.00
#
_symmetry.space_group_name_H-M   'P 1'
#
loop_
_entity.id
_entity.type
_entity.pdbx_description
1 polymer ?
#
loop_
_entity_poly.entity_id
_entity_poly.type
_entity_poly.pdbx_seq_one_letter_code
_entity_poly.pdbx_strand_id
1 'polypeptide(L)'
;MASPNGTEQKAGLKILIVGAGIGGLTAAIALRKQGHHVQIFEQSRFATETGAALHLAPNANGILRRLGIFPEEFGANPTQRISEYTAGGHQLHTLSVEEANKRWQHPWHLAHRIELHNALKRAVSTPTADGKAAIEIKTSSRVEKVDPYNAIITFADGTQIQGDLVVGADGVHSISRTSLPNCEHIRPFPSGKSAFRFLLPKQKALDDPETAALVQHTGEQSMWFGVDRRVIMYPTSNNSILNFNIIHPDEESASETAGSDTWNQSANLDLMLKIFSSFSPAIVKLLSKAEPESVRVWKLLDMDPLPKFNESRLVLIGDAAHPFLPHQGQGAAVAIEDAAALAVVLSLDTTTSEIADRLELYNEIRYTRATKIQSFSRLVGIDLKPGDAKPNMWEFQNYNFGHDEWDNSTQKLREWTWKRSQNAYWRMPIAFGPMPGPRQTHFGIAQNGQKSTFTTASIKFKTSRTLLETLFPPMRSGWRFSVLDTVAYATFSQTTLNKLDWLGGSGYNHIGLYIHGVEYTREDGSVVKGAYLPILFESLTDPIISGREELGMPKIYSSIDVYRRNTSYRVRTGWEGALWGDFLLQGLEEVEVPASTEEKPEEEALLTYKYLPATGPENRGKAAEEYPVIYDAAANESKPKILKTYEAQKASFAIDPLDWEQLPTLHHVISRLAELPIYDIVEAKVVEGEGVPDLAGARPIV
;
A
#
# COMPACT_ATOMS: atom_id res chain seq x y z
N MET A 1 9.37 0.10 -7.65
CA MET A 1 9.99 0.03 -8.98
C MET A 1 11.43 -0.46 -8.88
N ALA A 2 11.85 -1.38 -9.75
CA ALA A 2 13.25 -1.56 -10.13
C ALA A 2 13.26 -1.57 -11.67
N SER A 3 13.86 -0.55 -12.29
CA SER A 3 13.88 -0.38 -13.75
C SER A 3 15.01 -1.20 -14.38
N PRO A 4 14.75 -1.99 -15.43
CA PRO A 4 15.80 -2.56 -16.26
C PRO A 4 16.12 -1.56 -17.38
N ASN A 5 17.26 -0.87 -17.23
CA ASN A 5 18.03 -0.09 -18.22
C ASN A 5 18.46 1.26 -17.62
N GLY A 6 19.75 1.40 -17.31
CA GLY A 6 20.40 2.68 -16.99
C GLY A 6 19.93 3.29 -15.67
N THR A 7 20.79 3.25 -14.65
CA THR A 7 20.57 3.93 -13.36
C THR A 7 20.62 5.45 -13.52
N GLU A 8 19.57 6.07 -14.06
CA GLU A 8 19.22 7.42 -13.65
C GLU A 8 18.75 7.31 -12.19
N GLN A 9 19.59 7.81 -11.28
CA GLN A 9 19.21 7.98 -9.88
C GLN A 9 17.95 8.86 -9.86
N LYS A 10 16.79 8.27 -9.52
CA LYS A 10 15.56 9.03 -9.38
C LYS A 10 15.78 10.14 -8.35
N ALA A 11 15.77 11.39 -8.81
CA ALA A 11 15.90 12.55 -7.95
C ALA A 11 14.60 12.74 -7.14
N GLY A 12 14.71 12.93 -5.83
CA GLY A 12 13.55 13.19 -4.99
C GLY A 12 12.95 14.58 -5.25
N LEU A 13 11.65 14.72 -5.02
CA LEU A 13 10.94 16.01 -5.07
C LEU A 13 11.57 17.05 -4.14
N LYS A 14 11.51 18.33 -4.54
CA LYS A 14 11.82 19.49 -3.69
C LYS A 14 10.55 19.93 -2.95
N ILE A 15 10.50 19.68 -1.65
CA ILE A 15 9.32 19.92 -0.81
C ILE A 15 9.55 21.09 0.14
N LEU A 16 8.66 22.09 0.10
CA LEU A 16 8.66 23.25 1.00
C LEU A 16 7.67 23.03 2.13
N ILE A 17 8.13 23.08 3.39
CA ILE A 17 7.27 22.95 4.57
C ILE A 17 7.14 24.31 5.23
N VAL A 18 5.91 24.82 5.34
CA VAL A 18 5.58 26.08 6.01
C VAL A 18 5.13 25.77 7.44
N GLY A 19 5.97 26.05 8.42
CA GLY A 19 5.75 25.80 9.84
C GLY A 19 6.62 24.67 10.40
N ALA A 20 7.37 24.96 11.46
CA ALA A 20 8.21 24.00 12.17
C ALA A 20 7.57 23.50 13.47
N GLY A 21 6.24 23.29 13.46
CA GLY A 21 5.53 22.61 14.55
C GLY A 21 5.76 21.09 14.56
N ILE A 22 5.08 20.37 15.44
CA ILE A 22 5.18 18.89 15.54
C ILE A 22 4.88 18.22 14.19
N GLY A 23 3.78 18.59 13.54
CA GLY A 23 3.41 18.04 12.23
C GLY A 23 4.45 18.34 11.15
N GLY A 24 4.86 19.60 10.99
CA GLY A 24 5.84 20.00 9.98
C GLY A 24 7.21 19.35 10.14
N LEU A 25 7.74 19.28 11.37
CA LEU A 25 8.99 18.60 11.65
C LEU A 25 8.88 17.08 11.42
N THR A 26 7.75 16.47 11.80
CA THR A 26 7.52 15.03 11.59
C THR A 26 7.44 14.71 10.09
N ALA A 27 6.72 15.53 9.31
CA ALA A 27 6.64 15.42 7.85
C ALA A 27 8.02 15.57 7.22
N ALA A 28 8.84 16.50 7.68
CA ALA A 28 10.19 16.69 7.18
C ALA A 28 11.07 15.44 7.35
N ILE A 29 11.00 14.81 8.53
CA ILE A 29 11.75 13.57 8.82
C ILE A 29 11.25 12.44 7.92
N ALA A 30 9.94 12.27 7.83
CA ALA A 30 9.32 11.19 7.07
C ALA A 30 9.59 11.31 5.57
N LEU A 31 9.46 12.51 4.99
CA LEU A 31 9.70 12.78 3.57
C LEU A 31 11.20 12.69 3.21
N ARG A 32 12.11 13.14 4.10
CA ARG A 32 13.55 12.90 3.91
C ARG A 32 13.87 11.39 3.94
N LYS A 33 13.20 10.62 4.80
CA LYS A 33 13.37 9.15 4.82
C LYS A 33 12.93 8.50 3.49
N GLN A 34 11.96 9.08 2.79
CA GLN A 34 11.63 8.67 1.41
C GLN A 34 12.63 9.11 0.35
N GLY A 35 13.59 9.98 0.67
CA GLY A 35 14.63 10.45 -0.24
C GLY A 35 14.34 11.79 -0.90
N HIS A 36 13.33 12.54 -0.43
CA HIS A 36 13.02 13.88 -0.92
C HIS A 36 13.94 14.96 -0.35
N HIS A 37 14.05 16.07 -1.08
CA HIS A 37 14.76 17.27 -0.67
C HIS A 37 13.80 18.21 0.05
N VAL A 38 13.96 18.35 1.37
CA VAL A 38 13.02 19.11 2.21
C VAL A 38 13.64 20.43 2.67
N GLN A 39 12.85 21.51 2.64
CA GLN A 39 13.19 22.80 3.26
C GLN A 39 12.08 23.22 4.21
N ILE A 40 12.44 23.69 5.41
CA ILE A 40 11.46 24.08 6.44
C ILE A 40 11.58 25.58 6.68
N PHE A 41 10.44 26.28 6.69
CA PHE A 41 10.34 27.71 6.94
C PHE A 41 9.50 27.97 8.18
N GLU A 42 10.05 28.74 9.12
CA GLU A 42 9.41 29.03 10.41
C GLU A 42 9.49 30.53 10.70
N GLN A 43 8.37 31.12 11.11
CA GLN A 43 8.29 32.56 11.39
C GLN A 43 9.01 32.94 12.70
N SER A 44 8.99 32.07 13.72
CA SER A 44 9.58 32.36 15.02
C SER A 44 11.09 32.10 15.04
N ARG A 45 11.76 32.67 16.05
CA ARG A 45 13.16 32.34 16.41
C ARG A 45 13.26 31.25 17.48
N PHE A 46 12.14 30.61 17.83
CA PHE A 46 12.01 29.71 18.98
C PHE A 46 12.43 30.32 20.34
N ALA A 47 12.40 31.65 20.47
CA ALA A 47 12.89 32.36 21.66
C ALA A 47 11.98 32.21 22.91
N THR A 48 10.71 31.84 22.71
CA THR A 48 9.68 31.82 23.75
C THR A 48 8.70 30.66 23.54
N GLU A 49 9.19 29.43 23.39
CA GLU A 49 8.29 28.27 23.50
C GLU A 49 7.85 28.10 24.97
N THR A 50 6.65 28.58 25.30
CA THR A 50 6.01 28.30 26.59
C THR A 50 5.43 26.89 26.58
N GLY A 51 5.85 26.08 27.56
CA GLY A 51 5.64 24.64 27.60
C GLY A 51 4.23 24.23 28.00
N ALA A 52 3.58 23.47 27.13
CA ALA A 52 2.45 22.60 27.47
C ALA A 52 2.90 21.14 27.43
N ALA A 53 2.07 20.23 27.92
CA ALA A 53 2.23 18.80 27.67
C ALA A 53 1.20 18.27 26.66
N LEU A 54 1.45 17.05 26.19
CA LEU A 54 0.61 16.33 25.24
C LEU A 54 0.62 14.83 25.51
N HIS A 55 -0.33 14.14 24.87
CA HIS A 55 -0.37 12.69 24.86
C HIS A 55 0.28 12.16 23.59
N LEU A 56 1.11 11.15 23.74
CA LEU A 56 1.60 10.31 22.65
C LEU A 56 0.87 8.97 22.75
N ALA A 57 -0.33 8.96 22.20
CA ALA A 57 -1.14 7.75 22.09
C ALA A 57 -0.47 6.70 21.17
N PRO A 58 -0.85 5.41 21.26
CA PRO A 58 -0.21 4.32 20.52
C PRO A 58 -0.07 4.56 19.00
N ASN A 59 -1.10 5.11 18.36
CA ASN A 59 -1.11 5.45 16.93
C ASN A 59 0.01 6.43 16.54
N ALA A 60 0.23 7.49 17.34
CA ALA A 60 1.29 8.45 17.07
C ALA A 60 2.67 7.96 17.54
N ASN A 61 2.72 7.25 18.67
CA ASN A 61 3.97 6.69 19.19
C ASN A 61 4.56 5.65 18.22
N GLY A 62 3.73 4.83 17.58
CA GLY A 62 4.19 3.89 16.54
C GLY A 62 4.90 4.58 15.39
N ILE A 63 4.33 5.69 14.90
CA ILE A 63 4.94 6.49 13.84
C ILE A 63 6.25 7.12 14.31
N LEU A 64 6.29 7.74 15.49
CA LEU A 64 7.53 8.33 16.02
C LEU A 64 8.65 7.27 16.13
N ARG A 65 8.33 6.08 16.65
CA ARG A 65 9.28 4.96 16.74
C ARG A 65 9.75 4.49 15.37
N ARG A 66 8.86 4.41 14.38
CA ARG A 66 9.21 4.11 12.98
C ARG A 66 10.16 5.16 12.38
N LEU A 67 10.02 6.42 12.80
CA LEU A 67 10.92 7.50 12.41
C LEU A 67 12.23 7.52 13.23
N GLY A 68 12.38 6.65 14.23
CA GLY A 68 13.57 6.55 15.08
C GLY A 68 13.55 7.53 16.26
N ILE A 69 12.37 7.97 16.68
CA ILE A 69 12.16 8.85 17.84
C ILE A 69 11.44 8.06 18.91
N PHE A 70 12.09 7.90 20.05
CA PHE A 70 11.59 7.10 21.17
C PHE A 70 11.19 8.03 22.32
N PRO A 71 9.90 8.14 22.67
CA PRO A 71 9.43 9.08 23.69
C PRO A 71 10.13 8.98 25.05
N GLU A 72 10.48 7.77 25.46
CA GLU A 72 11.21 7.47 26.69
C GLU A 72 12.59 8.14 26.75
N GLU A 73 13.25 8.36 25.62
CA GLU A 73 14.61 8.95 25.57
C GLU A 73 14.62 10.44 25.91
N PHE A 74 13.48 11.11 25.83
CA PHE A 74 13.33 12.52 26.21
C PHE A 74 12.40 12.71 27.41
N GLY A 75 12.17 11.64 28.20
CA GLY A 75 11.48 11.74 29.48
C GLY A 75 9.95 11.67 29.43
N ALA A 76 9.36 11.17 28.34
CA ALA A 76 7.94 10.87 28.32
C ALA A 76 7.61 9.70 29.27
N ASN A 77 6.52 9.81 30.03
CA ASN A 77 6.14 8.82 31.03
C ASN A 77 5.09 7.86 30.47
N PRO A 78 5.20 6.54 30.66
CA PRO A 78 4.10 5.63 30.35
C PRO A 78 2.85 6.03 31.14
N THR A 79 1.70 6.05 30.48
CA THR A 79 0.42 6.25 31.15
C THR A 79 0.08 4.97 31.91
N GLN A 80 0.03 5.04 33.23
CA GLN A 80 -0.18 3.89 34.11
C GLN A 80 -1.55 3.95 34.80
N ARG A 81 -2.05 5.16 35.06
CA ARG A 81 -3.27 5.36 35.85
C ARG A 81 -4.10 6.51 35.32
N ILE A 82 -5.42 6.37 35.36
CA ILE A 82 -6.38 7.46 35.12
C ILE A 82 -7.30 7.57 36.33
N SER A 83 -7.45 8.78 36.84
CA SER A 83 -8.27 9.07 38.00
C SER A 83 -9.17 10.27 37.80
N GLU A 84 -10.42 10.12 38.18
CA GLU A 84 -11.43 11.16 38.09
C GLU A 84 -12.01 11.48 39.45
N TYR A 85 -12.25 12.76 39.68
CA TYR A 85 -12.73 13.32 40.93
C TYR A 85 -13.83 14.35 40.66
N THR A 86 -14.72 14.54 41.63
CA THR A 86 -15.61 15.71 41.66
C THR A 86 -14.81 16.98 41.99
N ALA A 87 -15.39 18.15 41.72
CA ALA A 87 -14.80 19.43 42.13
C ALA A 87 -14.49 19.47 43.65
N GLY A 88 -15.34 18.84 44.48
CA GLY A 88 -15.15 18.71 45.93
C GLY A 88 -14.03 17.73 46.35
N GLY A 89 -13.36 17.06 45.40
CA GLY A 89 -12.25 16.14 45.68
C GLY A 89 -12.67 14.70 45.99
N HIS A 90 -13.96 14.36 45.85
CA HIS A 90 -14.41 12.99 46.00
C HIS A 90 -14.04 12.15 44.77
N GLN A 91 -13.39 11.00 44.97
CA GLN A 91 -12.99 10.12 43.88
C GLN A 91 -14.22 9.51 43.20
N LEU A 92 -14.37 9.74 41.90
CA LEU A 92 -15.40 9.12 41.06
C LEU A 92 -14.94 7.75 40.60
N HIS A 93 -13.76 7.68 39.99
CA HIS A 93 -13.16 6.41 39.59
C HIS A 93 -11.64 6.50 39.52
N THR A 94 -10.99 5.34 39.58
CA THR A 94 -9.56 5.19 39.35
C THR A 94 -9.32 3.86 38.66
N LEU A 95 -8.58 3.89 37.56
CA LEU A 95 -8.27 2.72 36.74
C LEU A 95 -6.77 2.66 36.52
N SER A 96 -6.15 1.51 36.83
CA SER A 96 -4.84 1.18 36.24
C SER A 96 -5.08 0.81 34.79
N VAL A 97 -4.29 1.40 33.89
CA VAL A 97 -4.36 1.16 32.45
C VAL A 97 -3.15 0.38 31.93
N GLU A 98 -2.24 -0.05 32.81
CA GLU A 98 -1.01 -0.73 32.43
C GLU A 98 -1.26 -2.02 31.64
N GLU A 99 -2.10 -2.92 32.17
CA GLU A 99 -2.43 -4.17 31.48
C GLU A 99 -3.27 -3.92 30.23
N ALA A 100 -4.24 -2.99 30.32
CA ALA A 100 -5.06 -2.62 29.18
C ALA A 100 -4.24 -2.06 28.02
N ASN A 101 -3.17 -1.30 28.31
CA ASN A 101 -2.27 -0.70 27.32
C ASN A 101 -1.43 -1.74 26.56
N LYS A 102 -1.21 -2.94 27.11
CA LYS A 102 -0.46 -4.02 26.43
C LYS A 102 -1.17 -4.59 25.20
N ARG A 103 -2.47 -4.32 25.03
CA ARG A 103 -3.20 -4.72 23.80
C ARG A 103 -2.73 -3.94 22.57
N TRP A 104 -2.17 -2.75 22.78
CA TRP A 104 -1.70 -1.89 21.71
C TRP A 104 -0.24 -2.18 21.41
N GLN A 105 0.15 -2.08 20.14
CA GLN A 105 1.51 -2.36 19.70
C GLN A 105 2.55 -1.41 20.34
N HIS A 106 2.13 -0.18 20.68
CA HIS A 106 3.01 0.86 21.20
C HIS A 106 2.46 1.45 22.51
N PRO A 107 3.32 1.80 23.49
CA PRO A 107 2.85 2.33 24.76
C PRO A 107 2.18 3.71 24.59
N TRP A 108 1.18 4.01 25.41
CA TRP A 108 0.67 5.37 25.56
C TRP A 108 1.58 6.14 26.52
N HIS A 109 2.12 7.29 26.07
CA HIS A 109 2.97 8.15 26.88
C HIS A 109 2.37 9.55 27.13
N LEU A 110 2.76 10.15 28.25
CA LEU A 110 2.53 11.52 28.65
C LEU A 110 3.85 12.29 28.47
N ALA A 111 3.87 13.28 27.58
CA ALA A 111 5.11 13.91 27.13
C ALA A 111 5.07 15.44 27.30
N HIS A 112 6.23 16.01 27.63
CA HIS A 112 6.41 17.46 27.55
C HIS A 112 6.52 17.88 26.08
N ARG A 113 5.71 18.85 25.63
CA ARG A 113 5.66 19.25 24.22
C ARG A 113 7.01 19.74 23.70
N ILE A 114 7.70 20.58 24.47
CA ILE A 114 9.03 21.11 24.14
C ILE A 114 10.07 19.98 23.99
N GLU A 115 10.05 18.96 24.86
CA GLU A 115 11.00 17.84 24.75
C GLU A 115 10.80 17.06 23.45
N LEU A 116 9.54 16.78 23.07
CA LEU A 116 9.22 16.19 21.77
C LEU A 116 9.66 17.09 20.60
N HIS A 117 9.36 18.39 20.67
CA HIS A 117 9.74 19.35 19.64
C HIS A 117 11.26 19.42 19.45
N ASN A 118 12.02 19.45 20.55
CA ASN A 118 13.47 19.40 20.54
C ASN A 118 14.00 18.07 20.00
N ALA A 119 13.37 16.94 20.32
CA ALA A 119 13.73 15.65 19.73
C ALA A 119 13.55 15.65 18.20
N LEU A 120 12.41 16.17 17.72
CA LEU A 120 12.13 16.33 16.29
C LEU A 120 13.12 17.30 15.61
N LYS A 121 13.40 18.45 16.23
CA LYS A 121 14.40 19.43 15.76
C LYS A 121 15.79 18.83 15.63
N ARG A 122 16.23 18.06 16.63
CA ARG A 122 17.51 17.34 16.58
C ARG A 122 17.49 16.33 15.43
N ALA A 123 16.41 15.57 15.27
CA ALA A 123 16.29 14.59 14.20
C ALA A 123 16.37 15.22 12.80
N VAL A 124 15.74 16.37 12.55
CA VAL A 124 15.87 17.07 11.25
C VAL A 124 17.26 17.68 11.06
N SER A 125 17.87 18.24 12.10
CA SER A 125 19.13 18.98 12.02
C SER A 125 20.38 18.08 12.06
N THR A 126 20.19 16.77 12.24
CA THR A 126 21.28 15.79 12.26
C THR A 126 21.29 15.02 10.93
N PRO A 127 22.46 14.83 10.28
CA PRO A 127 22.60 13.89 9.19
C PRO A 127 22.22 12.47 9.61
N THR A 128 21.61 11.70 8.73
CA THR A 128 21.19 10.34 9.03
C THR A 128 22.32 9.34 8.80
N ALA A 129 22.25 8.18 9.46
CA ALA A 129 23.26 7.13 9.33
C ALA A 129 23.38 6.56 7.89
N ASP A 130 22.31 6.64 7.10
CA ASP A 130 22.27 6.31 5.66
C ASP A 130 22.79 7.44 4.76
N GLY A 131 23.45 8.46 5.33
CA GLY A 131 24.18 9.50 4.60
C GLY A 131 23.32 10.67 4.09
N LYS A 132 22.05 10.79 4.50
CA LYS A 132 21.20 11.93 4.09
C LYS A 132 21.54 13.15 4.93
N ALA A 133 21.61 14.31 4.26
CA ALA A 133 21.97 15.56 4.90
C ALA A 133 20.96 15.99 5.98
N ALA A 134 21.45 16.82 6.90
CA ALA A 134 20.60 17.59 7.80
C ALA A 134 19.68 18.51 6.99
N ILE A 135 18.47 18.74 7.49
CA ILE A 135 17.53 19.71 6.95
C ILE A 135 17.71 21.01 7.71
N GLU A 136 17.99 22.09 6.99
CA GLU A 136 18.03 23.43 7.56
C GLU A 136 16.62 23.92 7.90
N ILE A 137 16.42 24.40 9.12
CA ILE A 137 15.21 25.12 9.53
C ILE A 137 15.46 26.62 9.35
N LYS A 138 14.82 27.23 8.37
CA LYS A 138 14.92 28.66 8.09
C LYS A 138 13.96 29.43 9.00
N THR A 139 14.47 29.89 10.13
CA THR A 139 13.73 30.72 11.10
C THR A 139 13.57 32.16 10.62
N SER A 140 12.72 32.96 11.30
CA SER A 140 12.39 34.33 10.90
C SER A 140 11.88 34.44 9.45
N SER A 141 11.32 33.37 8.91
CA SER A 141 10.85 33.26 7.53
C SER A 141 9.33 33.25 7.52
N ARG A 142 8.72 34.43 7.71
CA ARG A 142 7.25 34.58 7.70
C ARG A 142 6.72 34.49 6.27
N VAL A 143 5.96 33.43 5.99
CA VAL A 143 5.24 33.26 4.72
C VAL A 143 3.93 34.05 4.78
N GLU A 144 3.60 34.76 3.71
CA GLU A 144 2.37 35.56 3.59
C GLU A 144 1.47 35.12 2.44
N LYS A 145 1.98 34.33 1.50
CA LYS A 145 1.18 33.79 0.40
C LYS A 145 1.74 32.46 -0.08
N VAL A 146 0.83 31.54 -0.44
CA VAL A 146 1.15 30.27 -1.09
C VAL A 146 0.41 30.18 -2.43
N ASP A 147 1.11 29.81 -3.50
CA ASP A 147 0.53 29.44 -4.78
C ASP A 147 0.46 27.90 -4.88
N PRO A 148 -0.75 27.31 -4.82
CA PRO A 148 -0.91 25.86 -4.85
C PRO A 148 -0.63 25.22 -6.21
N TYR A 149 -0.68 25.98 -7.32
CA TYR A 149 -0.51 25.44 -8.67
C TYR A 149 0.94 25.37 -9.11
N ASN A 150 1.74 26.35 -8.70
CA ASN A 150 3.17 26.44 -9.05
C ASN A 150 4.10 26.02 -7.90
N ALA A 151 3.55 25.68 -6.73
CA ALA A 151 4.29 25.38 -5.50
C ALA A 151 5.27 26.50 -5.10
N ILE A 152 4.76 27.74 -5.06
CA ILE A 152 5.53 28.94 -4.69
C ILE A 152 5.08 29.45 -3.33
N ILE A 153 6.02 29.73 -2.44
CA ILE A 153 5.77 30.48 -1.21
C ILE A 153 6.36 31.89 -1.34
N THR A 154 5.62 32.89 -0.88
CA THR A 154 6.06 34.31 -0.84
C THR A 154 6.21 34.73 0.62
N PHE A 155 7.36 35.29 0.96
CA PHE A 155 7.67 35.80 2.30
C PHE A 155 7.25 37.26 2.46
N ALA A 156 7.19 37.73 3.71
CA ALA A 156 6.83 39.10 4.06
C ALA A 156 7.77 40.17 3.47
N ASP A 157 9.01 39.82 3.13
CA ASP A 157 9.96 40.70 2.44
C ASP A 157 9.77 40.73 0.91
N GLY A 158 8.77 40.01 0.40
CA GLY A 158 8.48 39.87 -1.03
C GLY A 158 9.30 38.81 -1.75
N THR A 159 10.28 38.17 -1.09
CA THR A 159 11.05 37.09 -1.71
C THR A 159 10.18 35.86 -1.96
N GLN A 160 10.53 35.08 -2.97
CA GLN A 160 9.79 33.88 -3.37
C GLN A 160 10.70 32.67 -3.47
N ILE A 161 10.19 31.51 -3.06
CA ILE A 161 10.84 30.23 -3.25
C ILE A 161 9.85 29.28 -3.92
N GLN A 162 10.31 28.61 -4.97
CA GLN A 162 9.57 27.58 -5.68
C GLN A 162 10.10 26.18 -5.32
N GLY A 163 9.17 25.25 -5.14
CA GLY A 163 9.44 23.81 -5.02
C GLY A 163 8.59 23.00 -6.01
N ASP A 164 8.52 21.70 -5.77
CA ASP A 164 7.58 20.81 -6.47
C ASP A 164 6.25 20.67 -5.71
N LEU A 165 6.30 20.80 -4.38
CA LEU A 165 5.19 20.63 -3.44
C LEU A 165 5.35 21.58 -2.25
N VAL A 166 4.23 22.13 -1.77
CA VAL A 166 4.14 22.88 -0.50
C VAL A 166 3.31 22.10 0.51
N VAL A 167 3.85 21.94 1.72
CA VAL A 167 3.16 21.39 2.88
C VAL A 167 2.85 22.52 3.86
N GLY A 168 1.58 22.88 3.99
CA GLY A 168 1.08 23.84 4.97
C GLY A 168 0.95 23.18 6.35
N ALA A 169 1.87 23.49 7.25
CA ALA A 169 1.95 23.02 8.63
C ALA A 169 2.01 24.19 9.63
N ASP A 170 1.40 25.32 9.24
CA ASP A 170 1.46 26.65 9.86
C ASP A 170 0.37 26.89 10.92
N GLY A 171 -0.26 25.82 11.38
CA GLY A 171 -1.10 25.80 12.58
C GLY A 171 -2.47 26.44 12.42
N VAL A 172 -3.13 26.69 13.56
CA VAL A 172 -4.53 27.14 13.60
C VAL A 172 -4.78 28.46 12.86
N HIS A 173 -3.79 29.35 12.80
CA HIS A 173 -3.85 30.63 12.06
C HIS A 173 -3.26 30.53 10.64
N SER A 174 -3.28 29.34 10.03
CA SER A 174 -2.71 29.03 8.72
C SER A 174 -3.01 30.06 7.64
N ILE A 175 -1.95 30.58 7.03
CA ILE A 175 -1.99 31.32 5.77
C ILE A 175 -2.15 30.33 4.61
N SER A 176 -1.48 29.18 4.68
CA SER A 176 -1.53 28.14 3.64
C SER A 176 -2.97 27.67 3.37
N ARG A 177 -3.80 27.58 4.41
CA ARG A 177 -5.23 27.23 4.30
C ARG A 177 -6.01 28.21 3.43
N THR A 178 -5.68 29.50 3.47
CA THR A 178 -6.38 30.51 2.66
C THR A 178 -6.10 30.37 1.17
N SER A 179 -5.08 29.60 0.79
CA SER A 179 -4.76 29.28 -0.60
C SER A 179 -5.51 28.07 -1.15
N LEU A 180 -6.31 27.36 -0.34
CA LEU A 180 -7.21 26.33 -0.84
C LEU A 180 -8.49 26.95 -1.42
N PRO A 181 -9.06 26.39 -2.49
CA PRO A 181 -10.31 26.88 -3.07
C PRO A 181 -11.45 26.94 -2.05
N ASN A 182 -12.18 28.06 -2.03
CA ASN A 182 -13.32 28.31 -1.13
C ASN A 182 -12.98 28.25 0.36
N CYS A 183 -11.72 28.43 0.76
CA CYS A 183 -11.28 28.41 2.15
C CYS A 183 -10.91 29.81 2.68
N GLU A 184 -11.01 30.86 1.86
CA GLU A 184 -10.60 32.23 2.19
C GLU A 184 -11.37 32.82 3.36
N HIS A 185 -12.58 32.34 3.63
CA HIS A 185 -13.46 32.79 4.72
C HIS A 185 -13.42 31.86 5.95
N ILE A 186 -12.84 30.66 5.84
CA ILE A 186 -12.82 29.70 6.94
C ILE A 186 -11.77 30.14 7.97
N ARG A 187 -12.22 30.44 9.17
CA ARG A 187 -11.39 30.88 10.29
C ARG A 187 -11.77 30.12 11.56
N PRO A 188 -10.80 29.83 12.44
CA PRO A 188 -11.11 29.31 13.77
C PRO A 188 -12.01 30.28 14.54
N PHE A 189 -12.99 29.76 15.26
CA PHE A 189 -13.91 30.51 16.11
C PHE A 189 -13.79 30.07 17.57
N PRO A 190 -14.12 30.94 18.55
CA PRO A 190 -14.11 30.58 19.96
C PRO A 190 -15.08 29.43 20.28
N SER A 191 -14.64 28.46 21.09
CA SER A 191 -15.51 27.37 21.54
C SER A 191 -16.39 27.72 22.75
N GLY A 192 -16.34 28.96 23.23
CA GLY A 192 -16.94 29.39 24.51
C GLY A 192 -16.16 28.93 25.77
N LYS A 193 -14.95 28.39 25.59
CA LYS A 193 -14.08 27.96 26.70
C LYS A 193 -12.68 28.54 26.55
N SER A 194 -12.04 28.80 27.68
CA SER A 194 -10.61 29.11 27.78
C SER A 194 -9.92 28.08 28.68
N ALA A 195 -8.59 28.05 28.65
CA ALA A 195 -7.81 27.20 29.54
C ALA A 195 -6.60 27.93 30.12
N PHE A 196 -6.46 27.88 31.45
CA PHE A 196 -5.18 28.16 32.10
C PHE A 196 -4.24 26.97 31.89
N ARG A 197 -2.99 27.27 31.54
CA ARG A 197 -1.94 26.27 31.35
C ARG A 197 -0.66 26.73 32.02
N PHE A 198 -0.04 25.82 32.75
CA PHE A 198 1.27 26.00 33.35
C PHE A 198 1.89 24.63 33.68
N LEU A 199 3.16 24.67 34.04
CA LEU A 199 3.93 23.53 34.51
C LEU A 199 4.35 23.76 35.96
N LEU A 200 4.37 22.71 36.77
CA LEU A 200 4.77 22.77 38.17
C LEU A 200 5.80 21.67 38.45
N PRO A 201 6.99 21.97 38.98
CA PRO A 201 7.88 20.95 39.50
C PRO A 201 7.16 20.09 40.54
N LYS A 202 7.10 18.77 40.31
CA LYS A 202 6.35 17.83 41.17
C LYS A 202 6.79 17.93 42.63
N GLN A 203 8.07 18.22 42.87
CA GLN A 203 8.62 18.40 44.22
C GLN A 203 7.86 19.47 45.03
N LYS A 204 7.47 20.61 44.42
CA LYS A 204 6.72 21.67 45.11
C LYS A 204 5.36 21.21 45.66
N ALA A 205 4.75 20.24 44.97
CA ALA A 205 3.52 19.59 45.42
C ALA A 205 3.79 18.54 46.51
N LEU A 206 4.93 17.83 46.44
CA LEU A 206 5.33 16.84 47.43
C LEU A 206 5.79 17.46 48.76
N ASP A 207 6.30 18.69 48.75
CA ASP A 207 6.79 19.39 49.95
C ASP A 207 5.67 19.80 50.93
N ASP A 208 4.40 19.63 50.56
CA ASP A 208 3.23 19.92 51.40
C ASP A 208 2.34 18.67 51.53
N PRO A 209 2.06 18.16 52.75
CA PRO A 209 1.33 16.91 52.93
C PRO A 209 -0.05 16.85 52.27
N GLU A 210 -0.78 17.97 52.20
CA GLU A 210 -2.12 18.01 51.60
C GLU A 210 -2.04 17.89 50.08
N THR A 211 -1.09 18.57 49.44
CA THR A 211 -0.92 18.49 47.98
C THR A 211 -0.13 17.25 47.55
N ALA A 212 0.72 16.71 48.42
CA ALA A 212 1.48 15.49 48.18
C ALA A 212 0.55 14.31 47.93
N ALA A 213 -0.57 14.25 48.65
CA ALA A 213 -1.61 13.23 48.48
C ALA A 213 -2.21 13.18 47.07
N LEU A 214 -2.17 14.30 46.33
CA LEU A 214 -2.74 14.41 44.99
C LEU A 214 -1.79 13.93 43.88
N VAL A 215 -0.50 13.73 44.18
CA VAL A 215 0.54 13.51 43.16
C VAL A 215 1.42 12.28 43.47
N GLN A 216 0.95 11.36 44.32
CA GLN A 216 1.76 10.24 44.83
C GLN A 216 2.19 9.24 43.75
N HIS A 217 1.38 9.07 42.70
CA HIS A 217 1.59 8.00 41.73
C HIS A 217 2.40 8.47 40.51
N THR A 218 3.02 7.51 39.84
CA THR A 218 3.72 7.70 38.57
C THR A 218 2.77 7.52 37.41
N GLY A 219 3.01 8.24 36.31
CA GLY A 219 2.26 8.06 35.05
C GLY A 219 0.74 8.26 35.19
N GLU A 220 0.31 9.02 36.19
CA GLU A 220 -1.10 9.21 36.49
C GLU A 220 -1.67 10.46 35.80
N GLN A 221 -2.74 10.28 35.05
CA GLN A 221 -3.60 11.37 34.62
C GLN A 221 -4.76 11.54 35.61
N SER A 222 -4.83 12.70 36.26
CA SER A 222 -5.88 13.05 37.21
C SER A 222 -6.78 14.15 36.65
N MET A 223 -8.10 14.01 36.81
CA MET A 223 -9.08 14.96 36.32
C MET A 223 -10.11 15.31 37.39
N TRP A 224 -10.34 16.60 37.64
CA TRP A 224 -11.39 17.09 38.54
C TRP A 224 -12.46 17.80 37.74
N PHE A 225 -13.71 17.36 37.89
CA PHE A 225 -14.86 17.87 37.15
C PHE A 225 -15.76 18.76 38.03
N GLY A 226 -15.89 20.02 37.61
CA GLY A 226 -17.02 20.88 37.95
C GLY A 226 -18.13 20.76 36.90
N VAL A 227 -19.14 21.63 37.01
CA VAL A 227 -20.29 21.62 36.09
C VAL A 227 -19.90 22.06 34.67
N ASP A 228 -19.09 23.11 34.57
CA ASP A 228 -18.72 23.80 33.32
C ASP A 228 -17.19 23.99 33.20
N ARG A 229 -16.43 23.42 34.14
CA ARG A 229 -14.99 23.65 34.30
C ARG A 229 -14.30 22.38 34.79
N ARG A 230 -13.02 22.20 34.44
CA ARG A 230 -12.24 21.02 34.83
C ARG A 230 -10.77 21.32 34.98
N VAL A 231 -10.13 20.61 35.91
CA VAL A 231 -8.67 20.59 36.09
C VAL A 231 -8.15 19.26 35.56
N ILE A 232 -7.22 19.29 34.61
CA ILE A 232 -6.54 18.10 34.09
C ILE A 232 -5.06 18.21 34.46
N MET A 233 -4.56 17.19 35.15
CA MET A 233 -3.17 17.13 35.61
C MET A 233 -2.53 15.81 35.19
N TYR A 234 -1.28 15.85 34.76
CA TYR A 234 -0.49 14.64 34.56
C TYR A 234 1.03 14.92 34.56
N PRO A 235 1.87 13.94 34.92
CA PRO A 235 3.31 14.09 34.96
C PRO A 235 3.96 13.94 33.58
N THR A 236 5.04 14.68 33.37
CA THR A 236 5.97 14.63 32.24
C THR A 236 7.41 14.58 32.75
N SER A 237 8.40 14.54 31.85
CA SER A 237 9.83 14.69 32.16
C SER A 237 10.31 13.74 33.29
N ASN A 238 10.19 12.43 33.08
CA ASN A 238 10.53 11.39 34.07
C ASN A 238 9.81 11.56 35.41
N ASN A 239 8.52 11.82 35.34
CA ASN A 239 7.64 12.15 36.46
C ASN A 239 8.02 13.39 37.30
N SER A 240 8.95 14.23 36.84
CA SER A 240 9.45 15.36 37.64
C SER A 240 8.65 16.66 37.46
N ILE A 241 7.92 16.82 36.36
CA ILE A 241 7.15 18.04 36.03
C ILE A 241 5.68 17.70 35.84
N LEU A 242 4.78 18.38 36.54
CA LEU A 242 3.33 18.26 36.39
C LEU A 242 2.82 19.28 35.38
N ASN A 243 2.04 18.81 34.40
CA ASN A 243 1.29 19.67 33.50
C ASN A 243 -0.10 19.95 34.05
N PHE A 244 -0.55 21.20 33.95
CA PHE A 244 -1.92 21.61 34.24
C PHE A 244 -2.60 22.17 32.99
N ASN A 245 -3.79 21.65 32.70
CA ASN A 245 -4.72 22.19 31.71
C ASN A 245 -6.09 22.38 32.38
N ILE A 246 -6.45 23.63 32.61
CA ILE A 246 -7.55 24.01 33.51
C ILE A 246 -8.57 24.79 32.69
N ILE A 247 -9.67 24.14 32.34
CA ILE A 247 -10.66 24.64 31.39
C ILE A 247 -11.82 25.29 32.14
N HIS A 248 -12.25 26.47 31.67
CA HIS A 248 -13.35 27.26 32.24
C HIS A 248 -14.10 28.04 31.13
N PRO A 249 -15.32 28.55 31.39
CA PRO A 249 -16.03 29.50 30.51
C PRO A 249 -15.16 30.68 30.08
N ASP A 250 -15.17 31.04 28.80
CA ASP A 250 -14.24 32.06 28.29
C ASP A 250 -14.54 33.46 28.85
N GLU A 251 -15.79 33.73 29.23
CA GLU A 251 -16.27 35.02 29.73
C GLU A 251 -15.62 35.39 31.06
N GLU A 252 -15.26 34.39 31.89
CA GLU A 252 -14.62 34.58 33.19
C GLU A 252 -13.16 35.03 33.07
N SER A 253 -12.55 34.92 31.88
CA SER A 253 -11.19 35.42 31.59
C SER A 253 -11.11 36.29 30.33
N ALA A 254 -12.25 36.82 29.87
CA ALA A 254 -12.31 37.56 28.62
C ALA A 254 -11.39 38.80 28.61
N SER A 255 -11.27 39.51 29.74
CA SER A 255 -10.41 40.70 29.89
C SER A 255 -8.94 40.42 29.66
N GLU A 256 -8.45 39.22 30.02
CA GLU A 256 -7.05 38.82 29.86
C GLU A 256 -6.77 38.22 28.47
N THR A 257 -7.81 37.91 27.69
CA THR A 257 -7.69 37.36 26.32
C THR A 257 -7.97 38.41 25.24
N ALA A 258 -8.37 39.62 25.61
CA ALA A 258 -8.80 40.69 24.71
C ALA A 258 -7.75 41.83 24.57
N GLY A 259 -6.59 41.51 23.99
CA GLY A 259 -5.73 42.50 23.31
C GLY A 259 -4.59 43.16 24.11
N SER A 260 -3.44 43.26 23.43
CA SER A 260 -2.19 44.01 23.72
C SER A 260 -1.12 43.33 24.58
N ASP A 261 0.13 43.45 24.12
CA ASP A 261 1.39 42.84 24.59
C ASP A 261 1.85 43.25 26.01
N THR A 262 0.97 43.75 26.87
CA THR A 262 1.24 44.04 28.29
C THR A 262 0.57 42.99 29.16
N TRP A 263 1.22 41.83 29.27
CA TRP A 263 0.74 40.68 30.04
C TRP A 263 1.00 40.88 31.54
N ASN A 264 -0.05 41.12 32.34
CA ASN A 264 0.09 41.05 33.80
C ASN A 264 -0.07 39.60 34.26
N GLN A 265 1.01 38.82 34.14
CA GLN A 265 1.02 37.37 34.38
C GLN A 265 0.63 37.02 35.83
N SER A 266 0.90 37.90 36.80
CA SER A 266 0.46 37.75 38.19
C SER A 266 -1.06 37.82 38.35
N ALA A 267 -1.76 38.60 37.53
CA ALA A 267 -3.22 38.69 37.57
C ALA A 267 -3.90 37.37 37.13
N ASN A 268 -3.24 36.57 36.28
CA ASN A 268 -3.78 35.28 35.82
C ASN A 268 -3.84 34.22 36.93
N LEU A 269 -2.85 34.19 37.83
CA LEU A 269 -2.86 33.25 38.95
C LEU A 269 -4.01 33.57 39.91
N ASP A 270 -4.15 34.84 40.31
CA ASP A 270 -5.23 35.27 41.20
C ASP A 270 -6.61 35.02 40.58
N LEU A 271 -6.76 35.30 39.28
CA LEU A 271 -7.98 35.01 38.53
C LEU A 271 -8.29 33.52 38.50
N MET A 272 -7.30 32.67 38.22
CA MET A 272 -7.47 31.22 38.24
C MET A 272 -7.91 30.71 39.62
N LEU A 273 -7.27 31.17 40.70
CA LEU A 273 -7.65 30.78 42.07
C LEU A 273 -9.06 31.24 42.43
N LYS A 274 -9.48 32.41 41.95
CA LYS A 274 -10.85 32.91 42.11
C LYS A 274 -11.87 32.06 41.35
N ILE A 275 -11.61 31.74 40.08
CA ILE A 275 -12.50 30.92 39.23
C ILE A 275 -12.66 29.51 39.81
N PHE A 276 -11.60 28.95 40.40
CA PHE A 276 -11.59 27.59 40.94
C PHE A 276 -11.77 27.51 42.46
N SER A 277 -12.22 28.59 43.13
CA SER A 277 -12.35 28.64 44.60
C SER A 277 -13.36 27.65 45.18
N SER A 278 -14.27 27.13 44.36
CA SER A 278 -15.26 26.10 44.74
C SER A 278 -14.72 24.67 44.71
N PHE A 279 -13.49 24.48 44.19
CA PHE A 279 -12.84 23.17 44.21
C PHE A 279 -12.31 22.85 45.61
N SER A 280 -11.99 21.58 45.84
CA SER A 280 -11.45 21.13 47.14
C SER A 280 -10.26 21.99 47.59
N PRO A 281 -10.13 22.28 48.90
CA PRO A 281 -9.03 23.10 49.41
C PRO A 281 -7.64 22.60 48.99
N ALA A 282 -7.44 21.28 48.94
CA ALA A 282 -6.19 20.66 48.48
C ALA A 282 -5.86 21.00 47.02
N ILE A 283 -6.85 21.04 46.13
CA ILE A 283 -6.65 21.42 44.72
C ILE A 283 -6.35 22.90 44.60
N VAL A 284 -7.10 23.78 45.28
CA VAL A 284 -6.84 25.22 45.26
C VAL A 284 -5.43 25.53 45.80
N LYS A 285 -5.00 24.84 46.86
CA LYS A 285 -3.66 24.91 47.44
C LYS A 285 -2.57 24.40 46.49
N LEU A 286 -2.88 23.39 45.68
CA LEU A 286 -1.95 22.90 44.64
C LEU A 286 -1.82 23.93 43.50
N LEU A 287 -2.94 24.51 43.05
CA LEU A 287 -2.95 25.53 42.01
C LEU A 287 -2.20 26.81 42.43
N SER A 288 -2.25 27.18 43.72
CA SER A 288 -1.56 28.38 44.23
C SER A 288 -0.03 28.24 44.28
N LYS A 289 0.51 27.04 44.08
CA LYS A 289 1.95 26.79 43.97
C LYS A 289 2.52 27.08 42.57
N ALA A 290 1.67 27.44 41.60
CA ALA A 290 2.11 27.86 40.29
C ALA A 290 2.94 29.15 40.38
N GLU A 291 4.01 29.26 39.58
CA GLU A 291 4.74 30.51 39.47
C GLU A 291 3.88 31.52 38.69
N PRO A 292 3.65 32.74 39.22
CA PRO A 292 2.81 33.75 38.58
C PRO A 292 3.17 33.97 37.09
N GLU A 293 4.47 34.02 36.79
CA GLU A 293 5.00 34.26 35.45
C GLU A 293 4.81 33.06 34.51
N SER A 294 4.44 31.89 35.02
CA SER A 294 4.23 30.67 34.22
C SER A 294 2.78 30.48 33.77
N VAL A 295 1.81 31.13 34.44
CA VAL A 295 0.39 30.94 34.16
C VAL A 295 0.00 31.70 32.89
N ARG A 296 -0.51 30.96 31.91
CA ARG A 296 -0.97 31.48 30.63
C ARG A 296 -2.43 31.07 30.42
N VAL A 297 -3.26 31.99 29.94
CA VAL A 297 -4.64 31.70 29.54
C VAL A 297 -4.73 31.65 28.01
N TRP A 298 -5.35 30.58 27.49
CA TRP A 298 -5.52 30.37 26.06
C TRP A 298 -6.99 30.20 25.74
N LYS A 299 -7.48 30.95 24.76
CA LYS A 299 -8.81 30.73 24.21
C LYS A 299 -8.82 29.43 23.42
N LEU A 300 -9.81 28.57 23.67
CA LEU A 300 -9.96 27.32 22.91
C LEU A 300 -10.70 27.63 21.62
N LEU A 301 -10.06 27.31 20.50
CA LEU A 301 -10.59 27.57 19.17
C LEU A 301 -11.06 26.26 18.53
N ASP A 302 -12.19 26.34 17.85
CA ASP A 302 -12.74 25.29 17.00
C ASP A 302 -12.79 25.80 15.55
N MET A 303 -12.92 24.91 14.57
CA MET A 303 -13.00 25.28 13.16
C MET A 303 -13.80 24.25 12.38
N ASP A 304 -14.77 24.69 11.59
CA ASP A 304 -15.52 23.79 10.71
C ASP A 304 -14.57 22.99 9.79
N PRO A 305 -14.91 21.72 9.49
CA PRO A 305 -14.12 20.92 8.56
C PRO A 305 -13.95 21.64 7.22
N LEU A 306 -12.72 21.64 6.71
CA LEU A 306 -12.45 22.11 5.35
C LEU A 306 -13.16 21.22 4.33
N PRO A 307 -13.48 21.69 3.12
CA PRO A 307 -14.00 20.80 2.08
C PRO A 307 -12.99 19.72 1.67
N LYS A 308 -11.69 20.03 1.77
CA LYS A 308 -10.57 19.22 1.30
C LYS A 308 -9.26 19.70 1.95
N PHE A 309 -8.24 18.85 2.04
CA PHE A 309 -6.94 19.19 2.63
C PHE A 309 -5.84 19.50 1.62
N ASN A 310 -6.11 19.40 0.33
CA ASN A 310 -5.12 19.63 -0.72
C ASN A 310 -5.72 20.35 -1.93
N GLU A 311 -4.85 21.00 -2.70
CA GLU A 311 -5.15 21.52 -4.03
C GLU A 311 -3.87 21.46 -4.87
N SER A 312 -3.92 20.83 -6.04
CA SER A 312 -2.80 20.71 -6.97
C SER A 312 -1.47 20.28 -6.32
N ARG A 313 -0.58 21.22 -5.97
CA ARG A 313 0.73 20.99 -5.33
C ARG A 313 0.82 21.58 -3.91
N LEU A 314 -0.31 21.82 -3.25
CA LEU A 314 -0.42 22.21 -1.85
C LEU A 314 -1.17 21.14 -1.07
N VAL A 315 -0.65 20.77 0.10
CA VAL A 315 -1.33 19.92 1.09
C VAL A 315 -1.24 20.54 2.48
N LEU A 316 -2.31 20.45 3.26
CA LEU A 316 -2.38 20.90 4.64
C LEU A 316 -2.30 19.71 5.60
N ILE A 317 -1.60 19.91 6.72
CA ILE A 317 -1.47 18.93 7.81
C ILE A 317 -1.68 19.58 9.18
N GLY A 318 -2.06 18.78 10.17
CA GLY A 318 -2.28 19.23 11.55
C GLY A 318 -3.29 20.37 11.65
N ASP A 319 -3.09 21.29 12.60
CA ASP A 319 -4.04 22.38 12.89
C ASP A 319 -4.27 23.36 11.71
N ALA A 320 -3.43 23.33 10.66
CA ALA A 320 -3.72 24.06 9.43
C ALA A 320 -4.94 23.48 8.70
N ALA A 321 -5.12 22.16 8.77
CA ALA A 321 -6.22 21.40 8.16
C ALA A 321 -7.37 21.13 9.13
N HIS A 322 -7.07 20.69 10.36
CA HIS A 322 -8.05 20.14 11.30
C HIS A 322 -7.69 20.47 12.77
N PRO A 323 -7.83 21.72 13.23
CA PRO A 323 -7.55 22.07 14.62
C PRO A 323 -8.53 21.37 15.58
N PHE A 324 -8.03 20.94 16.72
CA PHE A 324 -8.80 20.20 17.74
C PHE A 324 -8.95 20.99 19.04
N LEU A 325 -10.09 20.82 19.69
CA LEU A 325 -10.22 21.13 21.11
C LEU A 325 -9.29 20.21 21.93
N PRO A 326 -8.72 20.67 23.06
CA PRO A 326 -7.70 19.91 23.80
C PRO A 326 -8.26 18.73 24.60
N HIS A 327 -9.51 18.34 24.39
CA HIS A 327 -10.24 17.41 25.25
C HIS A 327 -9.84 15.95 25.08
N GLN A 328 -9.17 15.62 23.97
CA GLN A 328 -8.77 14.25 23.65
C GLN A 328 -7.26 14.03 23.56
N GLY A 329 -6.47 15.11 23.61
CA GLY A 329 -5.02 15.03 23.45
C GLY A 329 -4.53 14.49 22.10
N GLN A 330 -5.39 14.47 21.06
CA GLN A 330 -5.08 13.86 19.76
C GLN A 330 -4.53 14.82 18.70
N GLY A 331 -4.56 16.15 18.89
CA GLY A 331 -4.16 17.07 17.80
C GLY A 331 -2.74 16.84 17.27
N ALA A 332 -1.76 16.69 18.17
CA ALA A 332 -0.40 16.33 17.78
C ALA A 332 -0.32 14.92 17.15
N ALA A 333 -1.11 13.98 17.65
CA ALA A 333 -1.13 12.61 17.16
C ALA A 333 -1.64 12.53 15.71
N VAL A 334 -2.74 13.22 15.39
CA VAL A 334 -3.29 13.27 14.03
C VAL A 334 -2.35 14.01 13.08
N ALA A 335 -1.66 15.07 13.52
CA ALA A 335 -0.63 15.73 12.71
C ALA A 335 0.58 14.81 12.40
N ILE A 336 0.92 13.89 13.31
CA ILE A 336 1.94 12.86 13.09
C ILE A 336 1.43 11.79 12.11
N GLU A 337 0.17 11.38 12.20
CA GLU A 337 -0.48 10.51 11.21
C GLU A 337 -0.48 11.13 9.81
N ASP A 338 -0.79 12.42 9.68
CA ASP A 338 -0.74 13.14 8.41
C ASP A 338 0.66 13.07 7.78
N ALA A 339 1.69 13.31 8.57
CA ALA A 339 3.08 13.21 8.13
C ALA A 339 3.44 11.79 7.64
N ALA A 340 2.95 10.75 8.33
CA ALA A 340 3.15 9.36 7.90
C ALA A 340 2.43 9.05 6.58
N ALA A 341 1.15 9.40 6.47
CA ALA A 341 0.37 9.17 5.26
C ALA A 341 0.97 9.89 4.06
N LEU A 342 1.38 11.16 4.23
CA LEU A 342 2.01 11.95 3.19
C LEU A 342 3.32 11.30 2.72
N ALA A 343 4.15 10.82 3.64
CA ALA A 343 5.38 10.12 3.30
C ALA A 343 5.12 8.78 2.61
N VAL A 344 4.03 8.08 2.92
CA VAL A 344 3.70 6.83 2.22
C VAL A 344 3.25 7.12 0.79
N VAL A 345 2.32 8.06 0.58
CA VAL A 345 1.79 8.33 -0.75
C VAL A 345 2.79 9.05 -1.66
N LEU A 346 3.76 9.76 -1.08
CA LEU A 346 4.91 10.33 -1.77
C LEU A 346 6.14 9.46 -1.56
N SER A 347 6.13 8.25 -2.13
CA SER A 347 7.32 7.41 -2.21
C SER A 347 8.35 7.98 -3.21
N LEU A 348 9.62 7.58 -3.12
CA LEU A 348 10.71 8.09 -3.95
C LEU A 348 10.43 8.03 -5.46
N ASP A 349 9.62 7.07 -5.89
CA ASP A 349 9.29 6.84 -7.28
C ASP A 349 8.19 7.76 -7.83
N THR A 350 7.61 8.63 -6.99
CA THR A 350 6.62 9.65 -7.34
C THR A 350 7.20 10.68 -8.30
N THR A 351 6.51 10.90 -9.43
CA THR A 351 6.87 11.94 -10.40
C THR A 351 6.15 13.26 -10.11
N THR A 352 6.68 14.38 -10.61
CA THR A 352 6.04 15.71 -10.45
C THR A 352 4.63 15.77 -11.05
N SER A 353 4.36 15.01 -12.11
CA SER A 353 3.03 14.87 -12.72
C SER A 353 2.04 14.08 -11.87
N GLU A 354 2.52 13.21 -10.97
CA GLU A 354 1.66 12.40 -10.10
C GLU A 354 1.28 13.11 -8.80
N ILE A 355 1.93 14.23 -8.45
CA ILE A 355 1.75 14.91 -7.15
C ILE A 355 0.26 15.15 -6.86
N ALA A 356 -0.49 15.71 -7.81
CA ALA A 356 -1.92 15.98 -7.61
C ALA A 356 -2.71 14.70 -7.27
N ASP A 357 -2.55 13.63 -8.05
CA ASP A 357 -3.21 12.34 -7.81
C ASP A 357 -2.81 11.71 -6.47
N ARG A 358 -1.53 11.85 -6.06
CA ARG A 358 -1.06 11.35 -4.75
C ARG A 358 -1.66 12.15 -3.60
N LEU A 359 -1.83 13.47 -3.77
CA LEU A 359 -2.47 14.30 -2.76
C LEU A 359 -3.98 14.03 -2.65
N GLU A 360 -4.65 13.66 -3.75
CA GLU A 360 -6.02 13.13 -3.67
C GLU A 360 -6.09 11.86 -2.84
N LEU A 361 -5.15 10.93 -3.05
CA LEU A 361 -5.06 9.71 -2.24
C LEU A 361 -4.81 10.03 -0.77
N TYR A 362 -3.90 10.96 -0.47
CA TYR A 362 -3.70 11.45 0.90
C TYR A 362 -5.00 11.98 1.51
N ASN A 363 -5.75 12.78 0.76
CA ASN A 363 -7.02 13.33 1.22
C ASN A 363 -8.07 12.22 1.45
N GLU A 364 -8.19 11.24 0.55
CA GLU A 364 -9.06 10.06 0.75
C GLU A 364 -8.75 9.34 2.07
N ILE A 365 -7.46 9.15 2.35
CA ILE A 365 -6.96 8.47 3.55
C ILE A 365 -7.26 9.28 4.82
N ARG A 366 -6.91 10.57 4.81
CA ARG A 366 -6.83 11.39 6.03
C ARG A 366 -8.09 12.18 6.34
N TYR A 367 -8.83 12.62 5.34
CA TYR A 367 -9.94 13.55 5.51
C TYR A 367 -11.01 13.00 6.47
N THR A 368 -11.57 11.83 6.15
CA THR A 368 -12.61 11.19 6.97
C THR A 368 -12.13 10.91 8.38
N ARG A 369 -10.86 10.49 8.53
CA ARG A 369 -10.29 10.15 9.84
C ARG A 369 -10.09 11.39 10.71
N ALA A 370 -9.43 12.41 10.19
CA ALA A 370 -9.15 13.63 10.95
C ALA A 370 -10.45 14.36 11.34
N THR A 371 -11.40 14.50 10.42
CA THR A 371 -12.70 15.16 10.67
C THR A 371 -13.58 14.38 11.65
N LYS A 372 -13.54 13.04 11.63
CA LYS A 372 -14.22 12.20 12.63
C LYS A 372 -13.64 12.40 14.03
N ILE A 373 -12.30 12.43 14.16
CA ILE A 373 -11.63 12.72 15.44
C ILE A 373 -11.97 14.15 15.90
N GLN A 374 -12.02 15.11 14.99
CA GLN A 374 -12.35 16.50 15.30
C GLN A 374 -13.76 16.61 15.88
N SER A 375 -14.71 15.93 15.24
CA SER A 375 -16.10 15.87 15.67
C SER A 375 -16.24 15.20 17.04
N PHE A 376 -15.52 14.11 17.30
CA PHE A 376 -15.50 13.50 18.64
C PHE A 376 -14.92 14.45 19.69
N SER A 377 -13.88 15.21 19.35
CA SER A 377 -13.31 16.19 20.28
C SER A 377 -14.31 17.30 20.65
N ARG A 378 -15.22 17.67 19.74
CA ARG A 378 -16.35 18.57 20.06
C ARG A 378 -17.32 17.93 21.04
N LEU A 379 -17.73 16.69 20.77
CA LEU A 379 -18.69 15.96 21.61
C LEU A 379 -18.18 15.80 23.06
N VAL A 380 -16.90 15.50 23.25
CA VAL A 380 -16.28 15.41 24.59
C VAL A 380 -16.09 16.79 25.25
N GLY A 381 -16.13 17.85 24.46
CA GLY A 381 -16.08 19.24 24.93
C GLY A 381 -17.39 19.81 25.45
N ILE A 382 -18.52 19.17 25.16
CA ILE A 382 -19.84 19.63 25.61
C ILE A 382 -19.98 19.42 27.13
N ASP A 383 -20.46 20.46 27.83
CA ASP A 383 -20.82 20.35 29.23
C ASP A 383 -22.07 19.45 29.37
N LEU A 384 -21.89 18.27 29.97
CA LEU A 384 -22.97 17.30 30.16
C LEU A 384 -23.92 17.75 31.27
N LYS A 385 -25.21 17.79 30.98
CA LYS A 385 -26.26 18.03 31.97
C LYS A 385 -26.64 16.70 32.67
N PRO A 386 -27.20 16.75 33.89
CA PRO A 386 -27.73 15.56 34.55
C PRO A 386 -28.76 14.84 33.67
N GLY A 387 -28.48 13.59 33.28
CA GLY A 387 -29.33 12.78 32.40
C GLY A 387 -28.83 12.63 30.96
N ASP A 388 -27.82 13.39 30.54
CA ASP A 388 -27.23 13.26 29.21
C ASP A 388 -26.47 11.93 29.05
N ALA A 389 -26.58 11.33 27.86
CA ALA A 389 -25.80 10.14 27.52
C ALA A 389 -24.32 10.50 27.42
N LYS A 390 -23.47 9.80 28.18
CA LYS A 390 -22.01 10.00 28.11
C LYS A 390 -21.49 9.49 26.76
N PRO A 391 -20.58 10.23 26.10
CA PRO A 391 -19.89 9.74 24.92
C PRO A 391 -19.19 8.40 25.20
N ASN A 392 -19.26 7.46 24.25
CA ASN A 392 -18.60 6.17 24.38
C ASN A 392 -17.07 6.33 24.21
N MET A 393 -16.38 6.60 25.31
CA MET A 393 -14.93 6.80 25.32
C MET A 393 -14.15 5.56 24.85
N TRP A 394 -14.72 4.36 24.97
CA TRP A 394 -14.10 3.12 24.52
C TRP A 394 -14.05 3.00 23.00
N GLU A 395 -15.15 3.33 22.32
CA GLU A 395 -15.21 3.35 20.84
C GLU A 395 -14.17 4.34 20.29
N PHE A 396 -14.08 5.52 20.90
CA PHE A 396 -13.09 6.52 20.55
C PHE A 396 -11.65 6.02 20.75
N GLN A 397 -11.35 5.44 21.91
CA GLN A 397 -10.01 4.91 22.18
C GLN A 397 -9.62 3.83 21.17
N ASN A 398 -10.51 2.89 20.85
CA ASN A 398 -10.23 1.86 19.85
C ASN A 398 -10.01 2.45 18.46
N TYR A 399 -10.82 3.42 18.05
CA TYR A 399 -10.69 4.07 16.74
C TYR A 399 -9.34 4.79 16.58
N ASN A 400 -8.82 5.39 17.65
CA ASN A 400 -7.52 6.07 17.62
C ASN A 400 -6.38 5.08 17.84
N PHE A 401 -6.34 4.41 18.99
CA PHE A 401 -5.17 3.69 19.50
C PHE A 401 -4.92 2.39 18.72
N GLY A 402 -5.95 1.82 18.10
CA GLY A 402 -5.86 0.59 17.30
C GLY A 402 -5.47 0.80 15.84
N HIS A 403 -5.15 2.03 15.43
CA HIS A 403 -4.86 2.36 14.03
C HIS A 403 -3.37 2.61 13.80
N ASP A 404 -2.81 1.94 12.79
CA ASP A 404 -1.49 2.24 12.23
C ASP A 404 -1.68 2.95 10.87
N GLU A 405 -1.39 4.26 10.83
CA GLU A 405 -1.58 5.04 9.62
C GLU A 405 -0.58 4.67 8.51
N TRP A 406 0.64 4.23 8.87
CA TRP A 406 1.62 3.87 7.86
C TRP A 406 1.15 2.64 7.08
N ASP A 407 0.70 1.61 7.79
CA ASP A 407 0.26 0.36 7.17
C ASP A 407 -1.06 0.55 6.41
N ASN A 408 -2.00 1.33 6.96
CA ASN A 408 -3.23 1.72 6.28
C ASN A 408 -2.94 2.47 4.97
N SER A 409 -2.11 3.52 5.03
CA SER A 409 -1.71 4.28 3.85
C SER A 409 -0.97 3.42 2.82
N THR A 410 -0.16 2.46 3.28
CA THR A 410 0.61 1.56 2.38
C THR A 410 -0.34 0.67 1.59
N GLN A 411 -1.37 0.13 2.25
CA GLN A 411 -2.39 -0.67 1.57
C GLN A 411 -3.21 0.18 0.59
N LYS A 412 -3.58 1.40 0.98
CA LYS A 412 -4.28 2.35 0.09
C LYS A 412 -3.46 2.73 -1.13
N LEU A 413 -2.14 2.86 -1.00
CA LEU A 413 -1.22 3.07 -2.10
C LEU A 413 -1.18 1.90 -3.10
N ARG A 414 -1.21 0.66 -2.58
CA ARG A 414 -1.29 -0.55 -3.42
C ARG A 414 -2.60 -0.58 -4.20
N GLU A 415 -3.73 -0.37 -3.53
CA GLU A 415 -5.05 -0.29 -4.16
C GLU A 415 -5.10 0.79 -5.25
N TRP A 416 -4.57 1.97 -4.97
CA TRP A 416 -4.46 3.07 -5.93
C TRP A 416 -3.61 2.67 -7.16
N THR A 417 -2.48 1.98 -6.93
CA THR A 417 -1.59 1.51 -8.01
C THR A 417 -2.29 0.46 -8.88
N TRP A 418 -2.98 -0.50 -8.26
CA TRP A 418 -3.70 -1.55 -8.98
C TRP A 418 -4.87 -1.01 -9.79
N LYS A 419 -5.63 -0.02 -9.28
CA LYS A 419 -6.73 0.62 -10.01
C LYS A 419 -6.29 1.30 -11.32
N ARG A 420 -5.03 1.76 -11.38
CA ARG A 420 -4.45 2.36 -12.59
C ARG A 420 -4.00 1.32 -13.62
N SER A 421 -3.91 0.06 -13.21
CA SER A 421 -3.59 -1.08 -14.06
C SER A 421 -4.88 -1.67 -14.63
N GLN A 422 -5.57 -0.92 -15.51
CA GLN A 422 -6.96 -1.20 -15.92
C GLN A 422 -7.20 -2.61 -16.50
N ASN A 423 -6.17 -3.25 -17.05
CA ASN A 423 -6.27 -4.57 -17.70
C ASN A 423 -5.32 -5.60 -17.09
N ALA A 424 -4.99 -5.48 -15.81
CA ALA A 424 -4.09 -6.42 -15.17
C ALA A 424 -4.74 -7.82 -15.03
N TYR A 425 -3.99 -8.87 -15.34
CA TYR A 425 -4.34 -10.25 -15.03
C TYR A 425 -4.26 -10.49 -13.51
N TRP A 426 -5.36 -10.96 -12.94
CA TRP A 426 -5.44 -11.37 -11.54
C TRP A 426 -5.46 -12.89 -11.44
N ARG A 427 -4.66 -13.43 -10.54
CA ARG A 427 -4.65 -14.86 -10.20
C ARG A 427 -4.69 -15.01 -8.70
N MET A 428 -5.20 -16.15 -8.23
CA MET A 428 -5.16 -16.45 -6.80
C MET A 428 -3.71 -16.63 -6.34
N PRO A 429 -3.33 -16.16 -5.13
CA PRO A 429 -4.13 -15.40 -4.17
C PRO A 429 -4.18 -13.87 -4.48
N ILE A 430 -5.38 -13.32 -4.64
CA ILE A 430 -5.60 -11.91 -5.03
C ILE A 430 -5.22 -10.89 -3.94
N ALA A 431 -5.04 -11.32 -2.69
CA ALA A 431 -4.67 -10.45 -1.58
C ALA A 431 -3.30 -9.74 -1.79
N PHE A 432 -2.49 -10.25 -2.71
CA PHE A 432 -1.16 -9.74 -3.00
C PHE A 432 -1.09 -8.88 -4.26
N GLY A 433 -2.21 -8.64 -4.94
CA GLY A 433 -2.26 -7.87 -6.18
C GLY A 433 -2.23 -8.72 -7.46
N PRO A 434 -2.07 -8.09 -8.63
CA PRO A 434 -1.94 -8.78 -9.91
C PRO A 434 -0.73 -9.72 -9.94
N MET A 435 -0.88 -10.88 -10.58
CA MET A 435 0.18 -11.90 -10.61
C MET A 435 1.07 -11.70 -11.85
N PRO A 436 2.41 -11.59 -11.70
CA PRO A 436 3.33 -11.47 -12.83
C PRO A 436 3.38 -12.78 -13.64
N GLY A 437 3.56 -12.68 -14.95
CA GLY A 437 3.59 -13.83 -15.85
C GLY A 437 4.05 -13.47 -17.26
N PRO A 438 3.86 -14.36 -18.25
CA PRO A 438 4.32 -14.15 -19.63
C PRO A 438 3.77 -12.88 -20.29
N ARG A 439 2.58 -12.42 -19.89
CA ARG A 439 1.87 -11.28 -20.48
C ARG A 439 1.99 -9.99 -19.69
N GLN A 440 2.43 -10.03 -18.43
CA GLN A 440 2.51 -8.82 -17.61
C GLN A 440 3.50 -8.90 -16.45
N THR A 441 3.94 -7.74 -15.98
CA THR A 441 4.62 -7.55 -14.69
C THR A 441 3.63 -7.48 -13.53
N HIS A 442 4.13 -7.42 -12.30
CA HIS A 442 3.30 -7.21 -11.10
C HIS A 442 2.54 -5.86 -11.09
N PHE A 443 2.97 -4.92 -11.94
CA PHE A 443 2.31 -3.62 -12.13
C PHE A 443 1.31 -3.62 -13.30
N GLY A 444 0.98 -4.79 -13.87
CA GLY A 444 0.09 -4.89 -15.03
C GLY A 444 0.67 -4.33 -16.33
N ILE A 445 1.98 -4.07 -16.38
CA ILE A 445 2.68 -3.63 -17.61
C ILE A 445 2.97 -4.85 -18.48
N ALA A 446 2.62 -4.78 -19.77
CA ALA A 446 2.87 -5.85 -20.74
C ALA A 446 4.36 -6.24 -20.82
N GLN A 447 4.63 -7.53 -21.04
CA GLN A 447 5.98 -8.09 -21.13
C GLN A 447 6.39 -8.28 -22.58
N ASN A 448 7.64 -7.97 -22.91
CA ASN A 448 8.15 -8.08 -24.27
C ASN A 448 8.99 -9.36 -24.45
N GLY A 449 8.46 -10.33 -25.19
CA GLY A 449 9.14 -11.60 -25.50
C GLY A 449 10.14 -11.57 -26.66
N GLN A 450 10.42 -10.42 -27.27
CA GLN A 450 11.17 -10.34 -28.54
C GLN A 450 12.62 -10.82 -28.41
N LYS A 451 13.24 -10.68 -27.23
CA LYS A 451 14.61 -11.16 -26.94
C LYS A 451 14.67 -12.58 -26.40
N SER A 452 13.52 -13.16 -26.06
CA SER A 452 13.42 -14.55 -25.62
C SER A 452 13.74 -15.46 -26.78
N THR A 453 14.39 -16.59 -26.50
CA THR A 453 14.78 -17.58 -27.52
C THR A 453 13.94 -18.83 -27.40
N PHE A 454 13.69 -19.50 -28.52
CA PHE A 454 13.02 -20.79 -28.55
C PHE A 454 13.78 -21.83 -29.40
N THR A 455 13.60 -23.10 -29.05
CA THR A 455 14.01 -24.24 -29.86
C THR A 455 12.87 -25.25 -29.89
N THR A 456 12.31 -25.51 -31.07
CA THR A 456 11.16 -26.39 -31.25
C THR A 456 11.54 -27.61 -32.07
N ALA A 457 11.40 -28.80 -31.51
CA ALA A 457 11.51 -30.07 -32.24
C ALA A 457 10.12 -30.65 -32.47
N SER A 458 9.78 -30.98 -33.72
CA SER A 458 8.49 -31.54 -34.08
C SER A 458 8.61 -32.84 -34.86
N ILE A 459 7.67 -33.76 -34.62
CA ILE A 459 7.46 -34.99 -35.40
C ILE A 459 6.02 -34.99 -35.87
N LYS A 460 5.80 -34.77 -37.18
CA LYS A 460 4.50 -34.90 -37.83
C LYS A 460 4.33 -36.29 -38.37
N PHE A 461 3.22 -36.93 -38.05
CA PHE A 461 2.95 -38.32 -38.40
C PHE A 461 1.52 -38.50 -38.88
N LYS A 462 1.34 -39.54 -39.69
CA LYS A 462 0.05 -39.98 -40.21
C LYS A 462 -0.53 -41.04 -39.28
N THR A 463 -1.80 -40.89 -38.90
CA THR A 463 -2.47 -41.78 -37.94
C THR A 463 -3.98 -41.91 -38.23
N SER A 464 -4.70 -42.65 -37.40
CA SER A 464 -6.14 -42.89 -37.50
C SER A 464 -6.93 -41.62 -37.19
N ARG A 465 -7.70 -41.11 -38.18
CA ARG A 465 -8.61 -39.97 -37.94
C ARG A 465 -9.65 -40.32 -36.88
N THR A 466 -10.27 -41.49 -36.98
CA THR A 466 -11.33 -41.93 -36.06
C THR A 466 -10.85 -41.99 -34.61
N LEU A 467 -9.60 -42.42 -34.36
CA LEU A 467 -9.06 -42.42 -33.00
C LEU A 467 -8.79 -41.00 -32.51
N LEU A 468 -8.25 -40.12 -33.36
CA LEU A 468 -8.04 -38.71 -33.03
C LEU A 468 -9.35 -37.97 -32.71
N GLU A 469 -10.47 -38.31 -33.35
CA GLU A 469 -11.79 -37.75 -33.01
C GLU A 469 -12.19 -38.04 -31.55
N THR A 470 -11.74 -39.16 -30.99
CA THR A 470 -12.01 -39.49 -29.58
C THR A 470 -11.28 -38.59 -28.59
N LEU A 471 -10.33 -37.76 -29.06
CA LEU A 471 -9.60 -36.78 -28.25
C LEU A 471 -10.25 -35.39 -28.27
N PHE A 472 -11.31 -35.19 -29.06
CA PHE A 472 -12.12 -33.96 -28.98
C PHE A 472 -12.84 -33.84 -27.63
N PRO A 473 -13.26 -32.63 -27.22
CA PRO A 473 -13.91 -32.42 -25.93
C PRO A 473 -15.13 -33.34 -25.76
N PRO A 474 -15.13 -34.23 -24.76
CA PRO A 474 -16.16 -35.27 -24.64
C PRO A 474 -17.52 -34.65 -24.34
N MET A 475 -18.58 -35.19 -24.96
CA MET A 475 -19.95 -34.70 -24.80
C MET A 475 -20.14 -33.22 -25.20
N ARG A 476 -19.29 -32.69 -26.08
CA ARG A 476 -19.43 -31.35 -26.66
C ARG A 476 -19.55 -31.45 -28.17
N SER A 477 -20.55 -30.79 -28.73
CA SER A 477 -20.81 -30.75 -30.16
C SER A 477 -19.91 -29.73 -30.88
N GLY A 478 -19.95 -29.75 -32.21
CA GLY A 478 -19.28 -28.75 -33.06
C GLY A 478 -17.91 -29.18 -33.59
N TRP A 479 -17.25 -30.15 -32.97
CA TRP A 479 -15.91 -30.62 -33.37
C TRP A 479 -15.97 -31.72 -34.44
N ARG A 480 -15.21 -31.55 -35.52
CA ARG A 480 -15.05 -32.56 -36.59
C ARG A 480 -13.76 -32.33 -37.36
N PHE A 481 -13.38 -33.28 -38.20
CA PHE A 481 -12.35 -33.03 -39.23
C PHE A 481 -12.94 -32.33 -40.46
N SER A 482 -12.10 -31.56 -41.15
CA SER A 482 -12.44 -30.88 -42.41
C SER A 482 -12.60 -31.83 -43.60
N VAL A 483 -11.94 -33.00 -43.53
CA VAL A 483 -11.91 -34.01 -44.59
C VAL A 483 -12.48 -35.34 -44.10
N LEU A 484 -13.03 -36.13 -45.04
CA LEU A 484 -13.69 -37.41 -44.77
C LEU A 484 -12.74 -38.62 -44.76
N ASP A 485 -11.45 -38.41 -45.03
CA ASP A 485 -10.43 -39.46 -45.10
C ASP A 485 -10.35 -40.27 -43.81
N THR A 486 -10.06 -41.57 -43.86
CA THR A 486 -9.88 -42.39 -42.64
C THR A 486 -8.55 -42.14 -41.93
N VAL A 487 -7.69 -41.32 -42.53
CA VAL A 487 -6.35 -40.95 -42.05
C VAL A 487 -6.28 -39.45 -41.82
N ALA A 488 -5.57 -39.03 -40.78
CA ALA A 488 -5.29 -37.63 -40.49
C ALA A 488 -3.85 -37.46 -40.03
N TYR A 489 -3.46 -36.21 -39.81
CA TYR A 489 -2.10 -35.85 -39.39
C TYR A 489 -2.12 -35.28 -37.98
N ALA A 490 -1.13 -35.68 -37.19
CA ALA A 490 -0.87 -35.09 -35.89
C ALA A 490 0.60 -34.76 -35.75
N THR A 491 0.94 -33.91 -34.79
CA THR A 491 2.31 -33.52 -34.49
C THR A 491 2.56 -33.49 -33.00
N PHE A 492 3.59 -34.21 -32.56
CA PHE A 492 4.20 -33.92 -31.27
C PHE A 492 5.21 -32.80 -31.48
N SER A 493 5.07 -31.70 -30.73
CA SER A 493 5.95 -30.53 -30.82
C SER A 493 6.45 -30.19 -29.43
N GLN A 494 7.76 -30.33 -29.22
CA GLN A 494 8.44 -29.92 -28.00
C GLN A 494 9.16 -28.60 -28.23
N THR A 495 8.92 -27.62 -27.35
CA THR A 495 9.63 -26.33 -27.38
C THR A 495 10.35 -26.09 -26.07
N THR A 496 11.61 -25.68 -26.20
CA THR A 496 12.46 -25.16 -25.13
C THR A 496 12.46 -23.64 -25.24
N LEU A 497 11.98 -22.95 -24.21
CA LEU A 497 11.98 -21.49 -24.10
C LEU A 497 13.09 -21.05 -23.17
N ASN A 498 13.79 -19.97 -23.51
CA ASN A 498 14.92 -19.43 -22.75
C ASN A 498 14.91 -17.90 -22.76
N LYS A 499 15.64 -17.30 -21.80
CA LYS A 499 15.75 -15.83 -21.64
C LYS A 499 14.40 -15.16 -21.38
N LEU A 500 13.57 -15.78 -20.54
CA LEU A 500 12.24 -15.27 -20.19
C LEU A 500 12.34 -14.29 -19.02
N ASP A 501 12.12 -13.01 -19.27
CA ASP A 501 12.23 -11.94 -18.26
C ASP A 501 11.30 -12.17 -17.06
N TRP A 502 10.09 -12.68 -17.29
CA TRP A 502 9.12 -12.98 -16.24
C TRP A 502 9.52 -14.18 -15.35
N LEU A 503 10.52 -14.95 -15.75
CA LEU A 503 11.17 -16.00 -14.96
C LEU A 503 12.63 -15.63 -14.61
N GLY A 504 12.95 -14.33 -14.52
CA GLY A 504 14.28 -13.87 -14.14
C GLY A 504 15.38 -14.24 -15.14
N GLY A 505 15.04 -14.38 -16.43
CA GLY A 505 15.96 -14.73 -17.50
C GLY A 505 16.15 -16.25 -17.71
N SER A 506 15.48 -17.08 -16.92
CA SER A 506 15.50 -18.55 -17.08
C SER A 506 14.55 -19.03 -18.19
N GLY A 507 14.28 -20.33 -18.23
CA GLY A 507 13.60 -21.01 -19.31
C GLY A 507 12.82 -22.24 -18.84
N TYR A 508 12.01 -22.81 -19.72
CA TYR A 508 11.26 -24.04 -19.46
C TYR A 508 10.95 -24.80 -20.75
N ASN A 509 10.56 -26.06 -20.60
CA ASN A 509 10.22 -26.95 -21.70
C ASN A 509 8.72 -27.24 -21.71
N HIS A 510 8.14 -27.36 -22.90
CA HIS A 510 6.80 -27.90 -23.07
C HIS A 510 6.73 -28.84 -24.27
N ILE A 511 5.80 -29.79 -24.27
CA ILE A 511 5.50 -30.67 -25.41
C ILE A 511 3.99 -30.85 -25.57
N GLY A 512 3.48 -30.63 -26.78
CA GLY A 512 2.05 -30.74 -27.07
C GLY A 512 1.75 -31.69 -28.22
N LEU A 513 0.53 -32.24 -28.24
CA LEU A 513 -0.04 -32.96 -29.37
C LEU A 513 -0.93 -31.99 -30.16
N TYR A 514 -0.64 -31.78 -31.44
CA TYR A 514 -1.41 -30.94 -32.34
C TYR A 514 -2.10 -31.81 -33.38
N ILE A 515 -3.44 -31.75 -33.45
CA ILE A 515 -4.27 -32.49 -34.39
C ILE A 515 -4.65 -31.56 -35.54
N HIS A 516 -4.22 -31.87 -36.76
CA HIS A 516 -4.37 -30.96 -37.91
C HIS A 516 -5.69 -31.16 -38.65
N GLY A 517 -6.16 -30.12 -39.35
CA GLY A 517 -7.37 -30.19 -40.17
C GLY A 517 -8.67 -30.34 -39.39
N VAL A 518 -8.75 -29.72 -38.21
CA VAL A 518 -9.95 -29.73 -37.35
C VAL A 518 -10.81 -28.51 -37.66
N GLU A 519 -12.13 -28.70 -37.57
CA GLU A 519 -13.12 -27.65 -37.66
C GLU A 519 -13.99 -27.62 -36.41
N TYR A 520 -14.34 -26.41 -35.97
CA TYR A 520 -15.36 -26.17 -34.96
C TYR A 520 -16.52 -25.37 -35.56
N THR A 521 -17.72 -25.92 -35.49
CA THR A 521 -18.97 -25.25 -35.90
C THR A 521 -19.54 -24.47 -34.72
N ARG A 522 -19.64 -23.15 -34.87
CA ARG A 522 -20.26 -22.22 -33.92
C ARG A 522 -21.77 -22.45 -33.83
N GLU A 523 -22.41 -21.88 -32.80
CA GLU A 523 -23.87 -21.96 -32.63
C GLU A 523 -24.63 -21.32 -33.79
N ASP A 524 -24.07 -20.30 -34.42
CA ASP A 524 -24.63 -19.63 -35.61
C ASP A 524 -24.43 -20.42 -36.93
N GLY A 525 -23.76 -21.58 -36.86
CA GLY A 525 -23.47 -22.45 -38.00
C GLY A 525 -22.20 -22.09 -38.78
N SER A 526 -21.53 -20.98 -38.45
CA SER A 526 -20.23 -20.65 -39.05
C SER A 526 -19.12 -21.58 -38.56
N VAL A 527 -18.07 -21.73 -39.35
CA VAL A 527 -17.01 -22.72 -39.10
C VAL A 527 -15.66 -22.04 -38.90
N VAL A 528 -14.94 -22.47 -37.86
CA VAL A 528 -13.54 -22.13 -37.62
C VAL A 528 -12.68 -23.34 -37.94
N LYS A 529 -11.59 -23.17 -38.70
CA LYS A 529 -10.66 -24.24 -39.04
C LYS A 529 -9.31 -24.01 -38.38
N GLY A 530 -8.63 -25.09 -38.01
CA GLY A 530 -7.33 -25.00 -37.38
C GLY A 530 -6.77 -26.32 -36.88
N ALA A 531 -5.61 -26.24 -36.24
CA ALA A 531 -5.06 -27.34 -35.46
C ALA A 531 -5.70 -27.35 -34.07
N TYR A 532 -6.11 -28.52 -33.58
CA TYR A 532 -6.63 -28.68 -32.22
C TYR A 532 -5.55 -29.22 -31.29
N LEU A 533 -5.38 -28.57 -30.14
CA LEU A 533 -4.44 -28.95 -29.08
C LEU A 533 -5.22 -29.58 -27.91
N PRO A 534 -5.40 -30.91 -27.87
CA PRO A 534 -6.05 -31.60 -26.77
C PRO A 534 -5.23 -31.62 -25.48
N ILE A 535 -3.89 -31.56 -25.58
CA ILE A 535 -3.01 -31.66 -24.42
C ILE A 535 -1.68 -30.95 -24.64
N LEU A 536 -1.23 -30.24 -23.60
CA LEU A 536 0.08 -29.60 -23.53
C LEU A 536 0.76 -29.94 -22.21
N PHE A 537 1.92 -30.58 -22.25
CA PHE A 537 2.72 -30.86 -21.07
C PHE A 537 3.74 -29.75 -20.86
N GLU A 538 3.92 -29.27 -19.63
CA GLU A 538 4.95 -28.29 -19.29
C GLU A 538 5.81 -28.73 -18.11
N SER A 539 7.07 -28.32 -18.11
CA SER A 539 8.07 -28.71 -17.12
C SER A 539 8.10 -27.81 -15.87
N LEU A 540 7.26 -26.78 -15.79
CA LEU A 540 7.13 -25.87 -14.65
C LEU A 540 5.66 -25.56 -14.36
N THR A 541 5.35 -25.25 -13.10
CA THR A 541 3.99 -24.96 -12.63
C THR A 541 3.48 -23.58 -13.03
N ASP A 542 4.34 -22.56 -13.02
CA ASP A 542 3.99 -21.17 -13.30
C ASP A 542 3.36 -20.96 -14.69
N PRO A 543 3.94 -21.50 -15.79
CA PRO A 543 3.34 -21.35 -17.12
C PRO A 543 2.04 -22.18 -17.29
N ILE A 544 1.85 -23.25 -16.49
CA ILE A 544 0.59 -24.04 -16.44
C ILE A 544 -0.54 -23.18 -15.91
N ILE A 545 -0.34 -22.54 -14.76
CA ILE A 545 -1.38 -21.71 -14.12
C ILE A 545 -1.80 -20.59 -15.07
N SER A 546 -0.82 -19.85 -15.61
CA SER A 546 -1.11 -18.75 -16.53
C SER A 546 -1.82 -19.24 -17.81
N GLY A 547 -1.43 -20.39 -18.37
CA GLY A 547 -2.04 -20.90 -19.59
C GLY A 547 -3.43 -21.50 -19.40
N ARG A 548 -3.72 -22.13 -18.26
CA ARG A 548 -5.05 -22.68 -17.98
C ARG A 548 -6.08 -21.60 -17.66
N GLU A 549 -5.71 -20.68 -16.78
CA GLU A 549 -6.62 -19.67 -16.26
C GLU A 549 -6.85 -18.56 -17.29
N GLU A 550 -5.78 -18.07 -17.93
CA GLU A 550 -5.85 -16.92 -18.82
C GLU A 550 -6.16 -17.35 -20.26
N LEU A 551 -5.51 -18.41 -20.75
CA LEU A 551 -5.60 -18.81 -22.16
C LEU A 551 -6.60 -19.96 -22.41
N GLY A 552 -6.94 -20.75 -21.40
CA GLY A 552 -7.78 -21.95 -21.60
C GLY A 552 -7.07 -23.07 -22.35
N MET A 553 -5.75 -23.20 -22.17
CA MET A 553 -4.98 -24.33 -22.67
C MET A 553 -5.10 -25.55 -21.75
N PRO A 554 -5.17 -26.78 -22.29
CA PRO A 554 -5.21 -28.01 -21.51
C PRO A 554 -3.80 -28.41 -21.03
N LYS A 555 -3.25 -27.60 -20.12
CA LYS A 555 -1.88 -27.79 -19.62
C LYS A 555 -1.82 -28.70 -18.40
N ILE A 556 -0.87 -29.64 -18.40
CA ILE A 556 -0.53 -30.46 -17.23
C ILE A 556 0.98 -30.58 -17.07
N TYR A 557 1.42 -30.93 -15.87
CA TYR A 557 2.84 -31.08 -15.59
C TYR A 557 3.40 -32.40 -16.13
N SER A 558 4.61 -32.35 -16.68
CA SER A 558 5.48 -33.51 -16.90
C SER A 558 6.93 -33.06 -16.80
N SER A 559 7.82 -33.90 -16.29
CA SER A 559 9.25 -33.71 -16.58
C SER A 559 9.45 -33.84 -18.10
N ILE A 560 10.28 -32.96 -18.65
CA ILE A 560 10.59 -32.89 -20.09
C ILE A 560 12.08 -32.60 -20.21
N ASP A 561 12.86 -33.64 -20.41
CA ASP A 561 14.31 -33.56 -20.55
C ASP A 561 14.69 -33.52 -22.03
N VAL A 562 15.46 -32.50 -22.41
CA VAL A 562 15.88 -32.26 -23.78
C VAL A 562 17.38 -32.48 -23.93
N TYR A 563 17.76 -33.33 -24.87
CA TYR A 563 19.14 -33.65 -25.20
C TYR A 563 19.42 -33.27 -26.66
N ARG A 564 19.92 -32.05 -26.88
CA ARG A 564 20.39 -31.57 -28.19
C ARG A 564 21.87 -31.92 -28.39
N ARG A 565 22.19 -32.63 -29.47
CA ARG A 565 23.55 -32.85 -30.00
C ARG A 565 23.59 -32.44 -31.47
N ASN A 566 24.77 -32.23 -32.06
CA ASN A 566 24.92 -31.74 -33.44
C ASN A 566 23.97 -32.38 -34.46
N THR A 567 23.90 -33.71 -34.48
CA THR A 567 23.12 -34.49 -35.46
C THR A 567 21.89 -35.19 -34.88
N SER A 568 21.53 -34.94 -33.62
CA SER A 568 20.37 -35.59 -32.99
C SER A 568 19.67 -34.72 -31.95
N TYR A 569 18.36 -34.89 -31.82
CA TYR A 569 17.54 -34.28 -30.79
C TYR A 569 16.74 -35.37 -30.09
N ARG A 570 16.80 -35.43 -28.76
CA ARG A 570 16.02 -36.40 -27.98
C ARG A 570 15.23 -35.69 -26.90
N VAL A 571 13.95 -36.04 -26.77
CA VAL A 571 13.08 -35.58 -25.68
C VAL A 571 12.67 -36.81 -24.87
N ARG A 572 12.80 -36.73 -23.56
CA ARG A 572 12.24 -37.73 -22.63
C ARG A 572 11.21 -37.07 -21.74
N THR A 573 10.07 -37.73 -21.58
CA THR A 573 8.99 -37.25 -20.73
C THR A 573 8.71 -38.25 -19.61
N GLY A 574 8.35 -37.73 -18.44
CA GLY A 574 8.12 -38.58 -17.27
C GLY A 574 7.45 -37.86 -16.10
N TRP A 575 7.21 -38.61 -15.04
CA TRP A 575 6.69 -38.10 -13.77
C TRP A 575 7.39 -38.82 -12.62
N GLU A 576 8.05 -38.07 -11.73
CA GLU A 576 8.83 -38.62 -10.61
C GLU A 576 9.81 -39.75 -11.00
N GLY A 577 10.43 -39.64 -12.18
CA GLY A 577 11.37 -40.62 -12.72
C GLY A 577 10.73 -41.78 -13.52
N ALA A 578 9.41 -41.93 -13.47
CA ALA A 578 8.67 -42.84 -14.33
C ALA A 578 8.59 -42.25 -15.74
N LEU A 579 9.39 -42.79 -16.67
CA LEU A 579 9.46 -42.31 -18.05
C LEU A 579 8.33 -42.90 -18.88
N TRP A 580 7.51 -42.04 -19.46
CA TRP A 580 6.36 -42.44 -20.28
C TRP A 580 6.56 -42.14 -21.76
N GLY A 581 7.50 -41.27 -22.14
CA GLY A 581 7.71 -40.90 -23.55
C GLY A 581 9.17 -40.71 -23.90
N ASP A 582 9.52 -41.16 -25.11
CA ASP A 582 10.86 -41.04 -25.68
C ASP A 582 10.76 -40.68 -27.17
N PHE A 583 11.16 -39.46 -27.52
CA PHE A 583 11.07 -38.90 -28.87
C PHE A 583 12.49 -38.65 -29.38
N LEU A 584 12.80 -39.12 -30.58
CA LEU A 584 14.14 -39.11 -31.14
C LEU A 584 14.12 -38.63 -32.59
N LEU A 585 14.93 -37.61 -32.88
CA LEU A 585 15.27 -37.15 -34.23
C LEU A 585 16.77 -37.38 -34.47
N GLN A 586 17.14 -37.99 -35.58
CA GLN A 586 18.51 -38.34 -35.94
C GLN A 586 18.85 -37.91 -37.36
N GLY A 587 20.14 -37.66 -37.59
CA GLY A 587 20.62 -37.18 -38.88
C GLY A 587 20.09 -35.78 -39.17
N LEU A 588 20.19 -34.89 -38.17
CA LEU A 588 19.80 -33.49 -38.35
C LEU A 588 20.76 -32.78 -39.30
N GLU A 589 20.20 -32.25 -40.38
CA GLU A 589 20.92 -31.48 -41.39
C GLU A 589 20.29 -30.09 -41.48
N GLU A 590 21.13 -29.05 -41.40
CA GLU A 590 20.67 -27.67 -41.52
C GLU A 590 20.22 -27.41 -42.95
N VAL A 591 19.00 -26.89 -43.10
CA VAL A 591 18.42 -26.51 -44.38
C VAL A 591 18.33 -24.98 -44.45
N GLU A 592 18.50 -24.42 -45.65
CA GLU A 592 18.40 -22.97 -45.83
C GLU A 592 17.01 -22.49 -45.38
N VAL A 593 16.99 -21.50 -44.49
CA VAL A 593 15.76 -20.80 -44.14
C VAL A 593 15.35 -19.99 -45.37
N PRO A 594 14.18 -20.24 -45.98
CA PRO A 594 13.79 -19.55 -47.21
C PRO A 594 13.87 -18.03 -47.04
N ALA A 595 14.58 -17.36 -47.95
CA ALA A 595 14.63 -15.90 -48.02
C ALA A 595 13.25 -15.38 -48.45
N SER A 596 12.39 -15.06 -47.48
CA SER A 596 11.08 -14.41 -47.63
C SER A 596 10.18 -14.99 -48.74
N THR A 597 9.25 -15.88 -48.40
CA THR A 597 8.02 -16.01 -49.18
C THR A 597 6.99 -15.01 -48.65
N GLU A 598 6.66 -14.01 -49.47
CA GLU A 598 5.51 -13.11 -49.30
C GLU A 598 4.16 -13.85 -49.39
N GLU A 599 4.16 -15.16 -49.69
CA GLU A 599 3.04 -16.05 -49.41
C GLU A 599 3.30 -16.77 -48.08
N LYS A 600 2.76 -16.20 -47.00
CA LYS A 600 2.62 -16.92 -45.74
C LYS A 600 1.74 -18.16 -46.01
N PRO A 601 2.16 -19.38 -45.69
CA PRO A 601 1.19 -20.44 -45.43
C PRO A 601 0.19 -19.84 -44.43
N GLU A 602 -1.11 -19.87 -44.70
CA GLU A 602 -2.10 -19.48 -43.68
C GLU A 602 -1.75 -20.26 -42.42
N GLU A 603 -1.25 -19.57 -41.38
CA GLU A 603 -0.98 -20.22 -40.10
C GLU A 603 -2.32 -20.78 -39.64
N GLU A 604 -2.44 -22.11 -39.62
CA GLU A 604 -3.65 -22.76 -39.10
C GLU A 604 -3.91 -22.20 -37.71
N ALA A 605 -5.12 -21.68 -37.48
CA ALA A 605 -5.51 -21.20 -36.17
C ALA A 605 -5.35 -22.33 -35.14
N LEU A 606 -4.93 -22.00 -33.92
CA LEU A 606 -4.89 -22.99 -32.85
C LEU A 606 -6.24 -23.01 -32.14
N LEU A 607 -6.78 -24.21 -31.91
CA LEU A 607 -8.02 -24.44 -31.19
C LEU A 607 -7.72 -25.18 -29.88
N THR A 608 -8.31 -24.72 -28.77
CA THR A 608 -8.33 -25.44 -27.49
C THR A 608 -9.73 -25.42 -26.88
N TYR A 609 -9.91 -26.10 -25.74
CA TYR A 609 -11.15 -26.08 -24.99
C TYR A 609 -10.87 -25.75 -23.52
N LYS A 610 -11.48 -24.67 -23.01
CA LYS A 610 -11.35 -24.25 -21.61
C LYS A 610 -12.39 -24.97 -20.77
N TYR A 611 -11.97 -25.46 -19.60
CA TYR A 611 -12.86 -25.98 -18.57
C TYR A 611 -12.30 -25.65 -17.18
N LEU A 612 -13.05 -24.89 -16.39
CA LEU A 612 -12.77 -24.60 -14.99
C LEU A 612 -13.91 -25.15 -14.12
N PRO A 613 -13.65 -26.05 -13.16
CA PRO A 613 -14.71 -26.61 -12.33
C PRO A 613 -15.26 -25.58 -11.34
N ALA A 614 -16.57 -25.65 -11.06
CA ALA A 614 -17.18 -24.86 -10.00
C ALA A 614 -16.81 -25.43 -8.61
N THR A 615 -16.60 -24.52 -7.65
CA THR A 615 -16.22 -24.88 -6.27
C THR A 615 -17.45 -25.36 -5.49
N GLY A 616 -17.28 -26.42 -4.68
CA GLY A 616 -18.33 -26.92 -3.77
C GLY A 616 -18.77 -28.37 -4.09
N PRO A 617 -19.07 -29.21 -3.08
CA PRO A 617 -19.53 -30.58 -3.29
C PRO A 617 -20.77 -30.70 -4.20
N GLU A 618 -21.71 -29.75 -4.11
CA GLU A 618 -22.95 -29.65 -4.91
C GLU A 618 -22.72 -29.28 -6.38
N ASN A 619 -21.49 -28.87 -6.71
CA ASN A 619 -21.06 -28.44 -8.03
C ASN A 619 -20.14 -29.47 -8.73
N ARG A 620 -19.98 -30.67 -8.17
CA ARG A 620 -19.25 -31.76 -8.83
C ARG A 620 -19.79 -32.02 -10.24
N GLY A 621 -18.90 -31.99 -11.22
CA GLY A 621 -19.24 -32.17 -12.65
C GLY A 621 -19.78 -30.92 -13.35
N LYS A 622 -19.92 -29.78 -12.65
CA LYS A 622 -20.33 -28.50 -13.24
C LYS A 622 -19.12 -27.61 -13.47
N ALA A 623 -19.05 -26.99 -14.64
CA ALA A 623 -18.08 -25.94 -14.91
C ALA A 623 -18.53 -24.62 -14.26
N ALA A 624 -17.59 -23.86 -13.72
CA ALA A 624 -17.75 -22.43 -13.51
C ALA A 624 -17.61 -21.68 -14.85
N GLU A 625 -16.70 -22.13 -15.71
CA GLU A 625 -16.44 -21.58 -17.04
C GLU A 625 -16.07 -22.73 -17.99
N GLU A 626 -16.71 -22.83 -19.15
CA GLU A 626 -16.29 -23.73 -20.22
C GLU A 626 -16.65 -23.20 -21.61
N TYR A 627 -15.70 -23.27 -22.55
CA TYR A 627 -15.91 -22.84 -23.94
C TYR A 627 -14.74 -23.25 -24.86
N PRO A 628 -14.99 -23.42 -26.16
CA PRO A 628 -13.92 -23.47 -27.18
C PRO A 628 -13.12 -22.16 -27.22
N VAL A 629 -11.82 -22.25 -27.48
CA VAL A 629 -10.90 -21.11 -27.56
C VAL A 629 -10.17 -21.17 -28.90
N ILE A 630 -10.03 -20.00 -29.55
CA ILE A 630 -9.17 -19.81 -30.72
C ILE A 630 -8.01 -18.89 -30.35
N TYR A 631 -6.83 -19.16 -30.90
CA TYR A 631 -5.67 -18.28 -30.81
C TYR A 631 -5.45 -17.62 -32.16
N ASP A 632 -5.48 -16.29 -32.15
CA ASP A 632 -5.09 -15.48 -33.30
C ASP A 632 -3.61 -15.08 -33.19
N ALA A 633 -2.77 -15.68 -34.02
CA ALA A 633 -1.33 -15.39 -34.03
C ALA A 633 -1.02 -13.93 -34.42
N ALA A 634 -1.93 -13.24 -35.13
CA ALA A 634 -1.75 -11.85 -35.51
C ALA A 634 -1.82 -10.89 -34.32
N ALA A 635 -2.42 -11.31 -33.20
CA ALA A 635 -2.59 -10.51 -32.00
C ALA A 635 -1.41 -10.59 -31.01
N ASN A 636 -0.38 -11.40 -31.30
CA ASN A 636 0.80 -11.50 -30.44
C ASN A 636 1.67 -10.23 -30.53
N GLU A 637 2.14 -9.73 -29.39
CA GLU A 637 3.05 -8.58 -29.36
C GLU A 637 4.43 -8.91 -29.97
N SER A 638 4.95 -10.10 -29.64
CA SER A 638 6.23 -10.59 -30.16
C SER A 638 6.01 -11.53 -31.35
N LYS A 639 6.69 -11.26 -32.46
CA LYS A 639 6.64 -12.11 -33.66
C LYS A 639 7.88 -13.01 -33.70
N PRO A 640 7.69 -14.35 -33.77
CA PRO A 640 8.80 -15.29 -33.87
C PRO A 640 9.63 -15.03 -35.13
N LYS A 641 10.95 -15.05 -34.97
CA LYS A 641 11.93 -15.02 -36.04
C LYS A 641 12.71 -16.32 -36.02
N ILE A 642 12.56 -17.10 -37.09
CA ILE A 642 13.33 -18.33 -37.29
C ILE A 642 14.77 -17.93 -37.66
N LEU A 643 15.74 -18.52 -36.97
CA LEU A 643 17.16 -18.33 -37.24
C LEU A 643 17.76 -19.54 -37.93
N LYS A 644 17.36 -20.75 -37.53
CA LYS A 644 17.85 -22.00 -38.11
C LYS A 644 16.75 -23.05 -38.18
N THR A 645 16.82 -23.88 -39.22
CA THR A 645 15.95 -25.05 -39.39
C THR A 645 16.83 -26.26 -39.70
N TYR A 646 16.55 -27.38 -39.04
CA TYR A 646 17.20 -28.65 -39.28
C TYR A 646 16.14 -29.70 -39.62
N GLU A 647 16.34 -30.45 -40.68
CA GLU A 647 15.49 -31.61 -41.02
C GLU A 647 16.14 -32.90 -40.54
N ALA A 648 15.35 -33.83 -40.02
CA ALA A 648 15.83 -35.12 -39.55
C ALA A 648 15.66 -36.18 -40.63
N GLN A 649 16.73 -36.91 -40.95
CA GLN A 649 16.66 -38.08 -41.83
C GLN A 649 15.82 -39.22 -41.25
N LYS A 650 15.82 -39.36 -39.92
CA LYS A 650 15.04 -40.37 -39.21
C LYS A 650 14.44 -39.75 -37.95
N ALA A 651 13.19 -40.08 -37.68
CA ALA A 651 12.57 -39.79 -36.40
C ALA A 651 11.78 -41.00 -35.90
N SER A 652 11.58 -41.06 -34.60
CA SER A 652 10.70 -42.03 -33.95
C SER A 652 10.22 -41.48 -32.61
N PHE A 653 9.13 -42.04 -32.11
CA PHE A 653 8.74 -41.86 -30.73
C PHE A 653 8.11 -43.13 -30.18
N ALA A 654 8.26 -43.34 -28.88
CA ALA A 654 7.63 -44.40 -28.13
C ALA A 654 6.90 -43.81 -26.92
N ILE A 655 5.71 -44.33 -26.65
CA ILE A 655 4.89 -43.96 -25.50
C ILE A 655 4.63 -45.23 -24.70
N ASP A 656 5.14 -45.27 -23.47
CA ASP A 656 4.84 -46.31 -22.49
C ASP A 656 3.71 -45.79 -21.58
N PRO A 657 2.51 -46.40 -21.62
CA PRO A 657 1.40 -45.95 -20.81
C PRO A 657 1.65 -46.11 -19.30
N LEU A 658 2.60 -46.99 -18.93
CA LEU A 658 2.80 -47.47 -17.57
C LEU A 658 1.47 -47.95 -16.96
N ASP A 659 1.42 -48.18 -15.65
CA ASP A 659 0.17 -48.48 -14.94
C ASP A 659 -0.23 -47.37 -13.96
N TRP A 660 -1.35 -47.57 -13.26
CA TRP A 660 -1.86 -46.63 -12.26
C TRP A 660 -0.97 -46.50 -11.02
N GLU A 661 -0.06 -47.45 -10.75
CA GLU A 661 0.87 -47.37 -9.63
C GLU A 661 2.09 -46.51 -10.00
N GLN A 662 2.60 -46.67 -11.22
CA GLN A 662 3.75 -45.94 -11.73
C GLN A 662 3.40 -44.52 -12.22
N LEU A 663 2.16 -44.31 -12.69
CA LEU A 663 1.73 -43.03 -13.27
C LEU A 663 0.32 -42.62 -12.82
N PRO A 664 0.04 -42.52 -11.51
CA PRO A 664 -1.32 -42.39 -10.96
C PRO A 664 -2.11 -41.20 -11.48
N THR A 665 -1.46 -40.05 -11.71
CA THR A 665 -2.15 -38.82 -12.14
C THR A 665 -2.14 -38.61 -13.65
N LEU A 666 -1.40 -39.40 -14.42
CA LEU A 666 -1.28 -39.22 -15.88
C LEU A 666 -1.61 -40.48 -16.70
N HIS A 667 -1.73 -41.67 -16.10
CA HIS A 667 -1.98 -42.92 -16.80
C HIS A 667 -3.20 -42.83 -17.75
N HIS A 668 -4.31 -42.26 -17.28
CA HIS A 668 -5.50 -42.04 -18.12
C HIS A 668 -5.28 -41.14 -19.34
N VAL A 669 -4.28 -40.26 -19.33
CA VAL A 669 -3.88 -39.45 -20.48
C VAL A 669 -2.91 -40.24 -21.36
N ILE A 670 -1.84 -40.79 -20.77
CA ILE A 670 -0.77 -41.44 -21.52
C ILE A 670 -1.24 -42.76 -22.17
N SER A 671 -2.06 -43.56 -21.48
CA SER A 671 -2.71 -44.75 -22.08
C SER A 671 -3.49 -44.42 -23.35
N ARG A 672 -4.23 -43.31 -23.35
CA ARG A 672 -4.97 -42.84 -24.54
C ARG A 672 -4.04 -42.38 -25.65
N LEU A 673 -2.91 -41.74 -25.32
CA LEU A 673 -1.91 -41.36 -26.32
C LEU A 673 -1.18 -42.58 -26.91
N ALA A 674 -0.94 -43.61 -26.11
CA ALA A 674 -0.28 -44.86 -26.53
C ALA A 674 -1.11 -45.69 -27.52
N GLU A 675 -2.43 -45.47 -27.58
CA GLU A 675 -3.32 -46.14 -28.55
C GLU A 675 -3.11 -45.66 -29.99
N LEU A 676 -2.46 -44.51 -30.21
CA LEU A 676 -2.31 -43.91 -31.54
C LEU A 676 -1.46 -44.79 -32.48
N PRO A 677 -2.05 -45.38 -33.53
CA PRO A 677 -1.27 -46.15 -34.50
C PRO A 677 -0.46 -45.18 -35.38
N ILE A 678 0.85 -45.41 -35.48
CA ILE A 678 1.72 -44.62 -36.36
C ILE A 678 1.76 -45.32 -37.71
N TYR A 679 1.13 -44.74 -38.72
CA TYR A 679 1.17 -45.28 -40.08
C TYR A 679 2.41 -44.84 -40.83
N ASP A 680 2.83 -43.59 -40.64
CA ASP A 680 4.01 -43.03 -41.29
C ASP A 680 4.50 -41.77 -40.55
N ILE A 681 5.79 -41.47 -40.64
CA ILE A 681 6.36 -40.20 -40.18
C ILE A 681 6.58 -39.33 -41.41
N VAL A 682 5.85 -38.22 -41.46
CA VAL A 682 5.72 -37.36 -42.63
C VAL A 682 6.80 -36.29 -42.66
N GLU A 683 7.12 -35.73 -41.50
CA GLU A 683 8.08 -34.64 -41.35
C GLU A 683 8.65 -34.67 -39.93
N ALA A 684 9.94 -34.42 -39.80
CA ALA A 684 10.57 -34.22 -38.50
C ALA A 684 11.64 -33.14 -38.60
N LYS A 685 11.54 -32.10 -37.77
CA LYS A 685 12.44 -30.94 -37.83
C LYS A 685 12.72 -30.32 -36.48
N VAL A 686 13.81 -29.56 -36.41
CA VAL A 686 14.18 -28.70 -35.28
C VAL A 686 14.29 -27.27 -35.78
N VAL A 687 13.59 -26.34 -35.15
CA VAL A 687 13.58 -24.92 -35.48
C VAL A 687 14.12 -24.13 -34.29
N GLU A 688 15.13 -23.29 -34.52
CA GLU A 688 15.75 -22.43 -33.51
C GLU A 688 15.47 -20.96 -33.87
N GLY A 689 15.09 -20.14 -32.89
CA GLY A 689 14.69 -18.77 -33.15
C GLY A 689 14.63 -17.83 -31.94
N GLU A 690 14.24 -16.60 -32.21
CA GLU A 690 14.04 -15.52 -31.26
C GLU A 690 12.61 -14.96 -31.37
N GLY A 691 12.12 -14.34 -30.30
CA GLY A 691 10.74 -13.85 -30.23
C GLY A 691 9.78 -14.94 -29.80
N VAL A 692 9.49 -14.99 -28.50
CA VAL A 692 8.52 -15.94 -27.94
C VAL A 692 7.15 -15.26 -27.89
N PRO A 693 6.11 -15.83 -28.51
CA PRO A 693 4.77 -15.25 -28.47
C PRO A 693 4.19 -15.39 -27.06
N ASP A 694 3.47 -14.36 -26.63
CA ASP A 694 2.77 -14.32 -25.33
C ASP A 694 1.37 -14.96 -25.39
N LEU A 695 0.90 -15.27 -26.61
CA LEU A 695 -0.38 -15.88 -26.92
C LEU A 695 -1.57 -15.03 -26.44
N ALA A 696 -1.39 -13.71 -26.37
CA ALA A 696 -2.42 -12.77 -25.92
C ALA A 696 -3.67 -12.78 -26.81
N GLY A 697 -3.57 -13.29 -28.04
CA GLY A 697 -4.69 -13.47 -28.98
C GLY A 697 -5.69 -14.56 -28.62
N ALA A 698 -5.54 -15.25 -27.49
CA ALA A 698 -6.49 -16.26 -27.04
C ALA A 698 -7.86 -15.65 -26.74
N ARG A 699 -8.92 -16.17 -27.35
CA ARG A 699 -10.28 -15.69 -27.12
C ARG A 699 -11.32 -16.81 -27.23
N PRO A 700 -12.45 -16.71 -26.52
CA PRO A 700 -13.57 -17.62 -26.71
C PRO A 700 -14.04 -17.62 -28.16
N ILE A 701 -14.42 -18.78 -28.68
CA ILE A 701 -15.23 -18.87 -29.88
C ILE A 701 -16.69 -18.72 -29.42
N VAL A 702 -17.25 -17.52 -29.63
CA VAL A 702 -18.64 -17.17 -29.31
C VAL A 702 -19.57 -17.62 -30.42
#